data_AF-A0A6P7K9F6-F1
#
_entry.id   AF-A0A6P7K9F6-F1
#
_cell.length_a   1.000
_cell.length_b   1.000
_cell.length_c   1.000
_cell.angle_alpha   90.00
_cell.angle_beta   90.00
_cell.angle_gamma   90.00
#
_symmetry.space_group_name_H-M   'P 1'
#
loop_
_entity.id
_entity.type
_entity.pdbx_description
1 polymer ?
#
loop_
_entity_poly.entity_id
_entity_poly.type
_entity_poly.pdbx_seq_one_letter_code
_entity_poly.pdbx_strand_id
1 'polypeptide(L)'
;MEAPLSYSSIEDLQLLSWDNAPKYCVQLSFPGGTVLLQAANSYLRDQWFHSLQWKKKIYKYRKVLNNPSRWDVVLKEIRALVDMALTSPLQDESIHQAPLHIISTLLAENSNLSAQDHENIIVAIAPLLENNHPPPDLCEFFCKHCRERPRSMVVIEVFTPVVQRILKHNMDFGKCPRLRLFTQEYILALNELNAGMEVVKKFVHSMHGPTGQCPHPRVLPNLVAVCLAAIYSCYEEFINSRDNSPSLKEIRNGCQQQNDRKPPMPLRLLRPEPPTPPPANLLPLSANPSPPAPPPPANANPITSSTPSLPLSPPPSVVNSSEILVELERNNNSANVKRKPAGGDSEPNLIDCLLVSPAVNTLSIQLPAQADRVLGCFALILKMLSDYDDWRPALASLLQPIPFPKEALAHAKFTKELKYVIQRFAEDPRQEVHSCLLSVRSGKDGWFQLYSPGGVACDDDGELFASMVHILMGSCYKTKKFLLSLAENKLGPCMLLALRGNQTMVEILCLMLEYNIIENKDTQLQIISTLESTGVGLRMYEQLCDRQRELKELQRKGGPTRLTLPSKSTDADLARLLSSGSFGNLENLSLAFTNVTSACAEQLIKLPSLKQLNLWSTQFGDAGLRLLSEHLACLQVLNLCETPVTDAGLLALSSMKSLCSLNMNSTKLTADTYEDLKAKLPNLKDVDVRYTEAW
;
A
#
# COMPACT_ATOMS: atom_id res chain seq x y z
N MET A 1 30.23 32.60 -42.90
CA MET A 1 30.98 32.76 -41.64
C MET A 1 31.55 31.40 -41.27
N GLU A 2 32.85 31.30 -41.04
CA GLU A 2 33.52 30.01 -40.76
C GLU A 2 33.75 29.79 -39.25
N ALA A 3 33.68 30.86 -38.45
CA ALA A 3 33.75 30.82 -36.99
C ALA A 3 32.44 31.33 -36.34
N PRO A 4 32.03 30.78 -35.18
CA PRO A 4 30.90 31.29 -34.42
C PRO A 4 31.24 32.63 -33.73
N LEU A 5 30.31 33.59 -33.77
CA LEU A 5 30.44 34.86 -33.05
C LEU A 5 29.85 34.76 -31.64
N SER A 6 30.46 35.44 -30.68
CA SER A 6 29.94 35.53 -29.30
C SER A 6 28.81 36.56 -29.20
N TYR A 7 27.79 36.26 -28.41
CA TYR A 7 26.77 37.25 -28.03
C TYR A 7 27.36 38.46 -27.28
N SER A 8 28.56 38.33 -26.70
CA SER A 8 29.26 39.41 -26.00
C SER A 8 29.92 40.44 -26.92
N SER A 9 30.04 40.18 -28.23
CA SER A 9 30.60 41.13 -29.21
C SER A 9 29.53 41.82 -30.07
N ILE A 10 28.24 41.61 -29.80
CA ILE A 10 27.15 42.34 -30.46
C ILE A 10 27.10 43.77 -29.88
N GLU A 11 27.55 44.76 -30.63
CA GLU A 11 27.55 46.17 -30.22
C GLU A 11 26.16 46.79 -30.30
N ASP A 12 25.44 46.55 -31.40
CA ASP A 12 24.08 47.06 -31.64
C ASP A 12 23.20 46.02 -32.37
N LEU A 13 21.88 46.19 -32.27
CA LEU A 13 20.87 45.31 -32.86
C LEU A 13 19.67 46.15 -33.31
N GLN A 14 19.41 46.22 -34.62
CA GLN A 14 18.34 47.04 -35.20
C GLN A 14 17.37 46.20 -36.04
N LEU A 15 16.10 46.61 -36.08
CA LEU A 15 15.10 46.11 -37.03
C LEU A 15 15.13 46.99 -38.28
N LEU A 16 15.24 46.38 -39.47
CA LEU A 16 15.16 47.11 -40.73
C LEU A 16 13.82 46.86 -41.43
N SER A 17 13.14 47.94 -41.79
CA SER A 17 12.05 47.98 -42.76
C SER A 17 12.56 48.59 -44.07
N TRP A 18 12.23 47.98 -45.21
CA TRP A 18 12.58 48.49 -46.54
C TRP A 18 11.28 48.81 -47.28
N ASP A 19 11.11 50.06 -47.71
CA ASP A 19 9.80 50.56 -48.18
C ASP A 19 9.25 49.82 -49.42
N ASN A 20 10.15 49.31 -50.27
CA ASN A 20 9.79 48.66 -51.54
C ASN A 20 9.62 47.13 -51.46
N ALA A 21 9.89 46.49 -50.31
CA ALA A 21 9.55 45.08 -50.06
C ALA A 21 9.72 44.73 -48.56
N PRO A 22 8.80 43.97 -47.94
CA PRO A 22 8.92 43.55 -46.54
C PRO A 22 9.98 42.45 -46.35
N LYS A 23 11.25 42.82 -46.51
CA LYS A 23 12.40 41.99 -46.13
C LYS A 23 12.51 42.03 -44.60
N TYR A 24 12.08 40.95 -43.94
CA TYR A 24 12.02 40.87 -42.48
C TYR A 24 13.41 40.69 -41.87
N CYS A 25 14.21 41.75 -41.87
CA CYS A 25 15.63 41.68 -41.53
C CYS A 25 15.95 42.22 -40.13
N VAL A 26 16.90 41.55 -39.46
CA VAL A 26 17.57 42.00 -38.24
C VAL A 26 19.01 42.34 -38.58
N GLN A 27 19.46 43.55 -38.21
CA GLN A 27 20.85 43.99 -38.35
C GLN A 27 21.60 43.74 -37.03
N LEU A 28 22.78 43.13 -37.12
CA LEU A 28 23.71 42.90 -36.02
C LEU A 28 25.02 43.64 -36.29
N SER A 29 25.41 44.55 -35.41
CA SER A 29 26.71 45.25 -35.48
C SER A 29 27.74 44.58 -34.57
N PHE A 30 28.96 44.37 -35.08
CA PHE A 30 30.08 43.75 -34.37
C PHE A 30 31.38 44.57 -34.59
N PRO A 31 32.37 44.50 -33.67
CA PRO A 31 33.70 45.08 -33.90
C PRO A 31 34.41 44.33 -35.04
N GLY A 32 34.29 44.88 -36.25
CA GLY A 32 34.80 44.29 -37.50
C GLY A 32 33.76 44.16 -38.63
N GLY A 33 32.47 44.44 -38.39
CA GLY A 33 31.48 44.47 -39.48
C GLY A 33 30.02 44.39 -39.05
N THR A 34 29.12 44.46 -40.04
CA THR A 34 27.67 44.31 -39.86
C THR A 34 27.19 43.02 -40.53
N VAL A 35 26.35 42.25 -39.83
CA VAL A 35 25.68 41.05 -40.35
C VAL A 35 24.18 41.32 -40.48
N LEU A 36 23.59 40.94 -41.60
CA LEU A 36 22.15 41.05 -41.86
C LEU A 36 21.51 39.65 -41.84
N LEU A 37 20.57 39.42 -40.93
CA LEU A 37 19.80 38.17 -40.86
C LEU A 37 18.39 38.41 -41.42
N GLN A 38 18.06 37.78 -42.54
CA GLN A 38 16.72 37.82 -43.13
C GLN A 38 15.88 36.65 -42.62
N ALA A 39 14.74 36.94 -41.99
CA ALA A 39 13.74 35.95 -41.61
C ALA A 39 12.67 35.76 -42.70
N ALA A 40 11.94 34.64 -42.65
CA ALA A 40 10.87 34.32 -43.59
C ALA A 40 9.59 35.15 -43.38
N ASN A 41 9.33 35.66 -42.17
CA ASN A 41 8.19 36.49 -41.81
C ASN A 41 8.53 37.44 -40.65
N SER A 42 7.65 38.42 -40.38
CA SER A 42 7.81 39.39 -39.28
C SER A 42 7.88 38.74 -37.91
N TYR A 43 7.00 37.77 -37.63
CA TYR A 43 6.96 37.06 -36.35
C TYR A 43 8.31 36.40 -36.00
N LEU A 44 8.95 35.74 -36.98
CA LEU A 44 10.25 35.10 -36.81
C LEU A 44 11.39 36.14 -36.66
N ARG A 45 11.34 37.25 -37.40
CA ARG A 45 12.26 38.39 -37.22
C ARG A 45 12.17 38.95 -35.79
N ASP A 46 10.97 39.09 -35.27
CA ASP A 46 10.73 39.71 -33.96
C ASP A 46 11.07 38.75 -32.81
N GLN A 47 10.80 37.45 -32.97
CA GLN A 47 11.36 36.40 -32.10
C GLN A 47 12.90 36.41 -32.08
N TRP A 48 13.55 36.46 -33.26
CA TRP A 48 15.01 36.53 -33.35
C TRP A 48 15.55 37.79 -32.67
N PHE A 49 14.96 38.95 -32.96
CA PHE A 49 15.34 40.22 -32.36
C PHE A 49 15.26 40.18 -30.84
N HIS A 50 14.11 39.83 -30.25
CA HIS A 50 13.97 39.76 -28.80
C HIS A 50 14.85 38.68 -28.16
N SER A 51 15.04 37.52 -28.81
CA SER A 51 15.94 36.46 -28.33
C SER A 51 17.41 36.93 -28.31
N LEU A 52 17.86 37.60 -29.36
CA LEU A 52 19.20 38.19 -29.45
C LEU A 52 19.41 39.30 -28.41
N GLN A 53 18.42 40.19 -28.20
CA GLN A 53 18.45 41.19 -27.13
C GLN A 53 18.55 40.52 -25.75
N TRP A 54 17.72 39.52 -25.48
CA TRP A 54 17.68 38.84 -24.18
C TRP A 54 19.00 38.11 -23.91
N LYS A 55 19.54 37.35 -24.88
CA LYS A 55 20.86 36.71 -24.75
C LYS A 55 21.98 37.74 -24.50
N LYS A 56 22.03 38.83 -25.27
CA LYS A 56 23.01 39.93 -25.08
C LYS A 56 22.93 40.53 -23.66
N LYS A 57 21.73 40.83 -23.17
CA LYS A 57 21.53 41.34 -21.80
C LYS A 57 21.94 40.31 -20.74
N ILE A 58 21.57 39.04 -20.90
CA ILE A 58 21.95 37.94 -19.98
C ILE A 58 23.47 37.78 -19.87
N TYR A 59 24.20 37.83 -20.99
CA TYR A 59 25.67 37.81 -20.96
C TYR A 59 26.27 39.05 -20.26
N LYS A 60 25.68 40.25 -20.44
CA LYS A 60 26.06 41.45 -19.68
C LYS A 60 25.86 41.24 -18.19
N TYR A 61 24.66 40.83 -17.75
CA TYR A 61 24.35 40.64 -16.34
C TYR A 61 25.24 39.59 -15.68
N ARG A 62 25.51 38.45 -16.34
CA ARG A 62 26.50 37.47 -15.83
C ARG A 62 27.87 38.13 -15.61
N LYS A 63 28.39 38.89 -16.58
CA LYS A 63 29.71 39.54 -16.44
C LYS A 63 29.74 40.63 -15.34
N VAL A 64 28.64 41.35 -15.13
CA VAL A 64 28.52 42.39 -14.09
C VAL A 64 28.42 41.77 -12.70
N LEU A 65 27.59 40.73 -12.53
CA LEU A 65 27.38 40.08 -11.24
C LEU A 65 28.61 39.29 -10.77
N ASN A 66 29.37 38.67 -11.69
CA ASN A 66 30.64 37.98 -11.39
C ASN A 66 31.81 38.91 -10.95
N ASN A 67 31.62 40.22 -10.81
CA ASN A 67 32.63 41.13 -10.24
C ASN A 67 31.99 42.13 -9.24
N PRO A 68 31.52 41.66 -8.08
CA PRO A 68 30.69 42.46 -7.17
C PRO A 68 31.53 43.46 -6.35
N SER A 69 31.48 44.75 -6.72
CA SER A 69 32.19 45.80 -5.96
C SER A 69 31.42 46.32 -4.73
N ARG A 70 30.08 46.32 -4.76
CA ARG A 70 29.18 46.74 -3.67
C ARG A 70 27.82 46.05 -3.78
N TRP A 71 27.29 45.54 -2.66
CA TRP A 71 26.00 44.85 -2.64
C TRP A 71 24.80 45.73 -3.03
N ASP A 72 24.84 47.05 -2.77
CA ASP A 72 23.80 47.99 -3.24
C ASP A 72 23.63 47.96 -4.77
N VAL A 73 24.76 47.87 -5.48
CA VAL A 73 24.82 47.87 -6.94
C VAL A 73 24.38 46.50 -7.46
N VAL A 74 24.88 45.43 -6.85
CA VAL A 74 24.47 44.05 -7.18
C VAL A 74 22.96 43.86 -7.00
N LEU A 75 22.38 44.34 -5.91
CA LEU A 75 20.93 44.30 -5.66
C LEU A 75 20.14 45.09 -6.71
N LYS A 76 20.64 46.24 -7.16
CA LYS A 76 20.03 47.03 -8.24
C LYS A 76 20.06 46.28 -9.58
N GLU A 77 21.19 45.67 -9.93
CA GLU A 77 21.32 44.88 -11.16
C GLU A 77 20.50 43.58 -11.10
N ILE A 78 20.36 42.95 -9.92
CA ILE A 78 19.43 41.82 -9.69
C ILE A 78 17.98 42.24 -9.96
N ARG A 79 17.54 43.37 -9.42
CA ARG A 79 16.18 43.90 -9.67
C ARG A 79 15.95 44.19 -11.16
N ALA A 80 16.94 44.78 -11.85
CA ALA A 80 16.86 45.03 -13.29
C ALA A 80 16.90 43.74 -14.14
N LEU A 81 17.59 42.70 -13.69
CA LEU A 81 17.60 41.36 -14.31
C LEU A 81 16.26 40.63 -14.13
N VAL A 82 15.61 40.79 -12.98
CA VAL A 82 14.25 40.27 -12.70
C VAL A 82 13.20 40.99 -13.53
N ASP A 83 13.19 42.32 -13.51
CA ASP A 83 12.30 43.17 -14.31
C ASP A 83 12.40 42.86 -15.82
N MET A 84 13.61 42.72 -16.34
CA MET A 84 13.86 42.31 -17.74
C MET A 84 13.28 40.93 -18.08
N ALA A 85 13.25 40.00 -17.14
CA ALA A 85 12.68 38.66 -17.37
C ALA A 85 11.15 38.71 -17.40
N LEU A 86 10.52 39.44 -16.47
CA LEU A 86 9.06 39.60 -16.37
C LEU A 86 8.48 40.44 -17.53
N THR A 87 9.22 41.43 -18.02
CA THR A 87 8.82 42.29 -19.16
C THR A 87 9.18 41.70 -20.54
N SER A 88 9.71 40.48 -20.58
CA SER A 88 10.10 39.82 -21.83
C SER A 88 8.88 39.34 -22.63
N PRO A 89 8.74 39.68 -23.94
CA PRO A 89 7.65 39.21 -24.79
C PRO A 89 7.85 37.76 -25.30
N LEU A 90 8.96 37.12 -24.94
CA LEU A 90 9.30 35.75 -25.34
C LEU A 90 8.54 34.73 -24.46
N GLN A 91 8.20 33.57 -25.03
CA GLN A 91 7.43 32.51 -24.35
C GLN A 91 8.28 31.23 -24.21
N ASP A 92 9.20 31.23 -23.24
CA ASP A 92 10.16 30.15 -22.98
C ASP A 92 10.49 30.09 -21.47
N GLU A 93 10.45 28.90 -20.85
CA GLU A 93 10.71 28.75 -19.41
C GLU A 93 12.12 29.23 -19.00
N SER A 94 13.11 29.10 -19.89
CA SER A 94 14.50 29.49 -19.63
C SER A 94 14.68 31.00 -19.42
N ILE A 95 13.70 31.82 -19.82
CA ILE A 95 13.66 33.28 -19.56
C ILE A 95 13.71 33.58 -18.07
N HIS A 96 13.00 32.78 -17.28
CA HIS A 96 12.86 32.97 -15.84
C HIS A 96 13.86 32.11 -15.05
N GLN A 97 14.17 30.91 -15.55
CA GLN A 97 15.15 30.01 -14.93
C GLN A 97 16.60 30.53 -15.05
N ALA A 98 16.98 31.17 -16.16
CA ALA A 98 18.36 31.64 -16.34
C ALA A 98 18.78 32.77 -15.39
N PRO A 99 17.95 33.81 -15.10
CA PRO A 99 18.17 34.74 -14.00
C PRO A 99 18.37 34.04 -12.66
N LEU A 100 17.48 33.12 -12.29
CA LEU A 100 17.56 32.37 -11.04
C LEU A 100 18.87 31.56 -10.95
N HIS A 101 19.32 30.95 -12.04
CA HIS A 101 20.62 30.25 -12.10
C HIS A 101 21.82 31.19 -11.93
N ILE A 102 21.82 32.37 -12.56
CA ILE A 102 22.92 33.34 -12.40
C ILE A 102 23.01 33.84 -10.95
N ILE A 103 21.86 34.07 -10.31
CA ILE A 103 21.78 34.48 -8.91
C ILE A 103 22.15 33.31 -7.97
N SER A 104 21.77 32.07 -8.30
CA SER A 104 22.19 30.85 -7.58
C SER A 104 23.72 30.71 -7.57
N THR A 105 24.40 30.91 -8.71
CA THR A 105 25.87 30.91 -8.80
C THR A 105 26.49 32.04 -7.98
N LEU A 106 25.99 33.27 -8.13
CA LEU A 106 26.47 34.44 -7.38
C LEU A 106 26.42 34.22 -5.86
N LEU A 107 25.32 33.67 -5.35
CA LEU A 107 25.13 33.39 -3.92
C LEU A 107 26.00 32.23 -3.42
N ALA A 108 26.24 31.21 -4.26
CA ALA A 108 27.17 30.12 -3.94
C ALA A 108 28.64 30.58 -3.87
N GLU A 109 29.01 31.59 -4.66
CA GLU A 109 30.36 32.18 -4.65
C GLU A 109 30.58 33.18 -3.49
N ASN A 110 29.53 33.65 -2.81
CA ASN A 110 29.60 34.80 -1.87
C ASN A 110 28.97 34.53 -0.49
N SER A 111 29.69 33.82 0.39
CA SER A 111 29.23 33.45 1.73
C SER A 111 29.05 34.62 2.73
N ASN A 112 29.71 35.75 2.49
CA ASN A 112 29.84 36.89 3.44
C ASN A 112 28.82 38.01 3.18
N LEU A 113 27.55 37.65 3.12
CA LEU A 113 26.42 38.59 3.00
C LEU A 113 25.96 39.08 4.38
N SER A 114 25.47 40.33 4.47
CA SER A 114 24.75 40.75 5.66
C SER A 114 23.36 40.12 5.68
N ALA A 115 22.81 39.90 6.88
CA ALA A 115 21.49 39.28 7.00
C ALA A 115 20.33 40.22 6.56
N GLN A 116 20.59 41.51 6.34
CA GLN A 116 19.66 42.41 5.65
C GLN A 116 19.74 42.22 4.12
N ASP A 117 20.94 42.01 3.59
CA ASP A 117 21.14 41.72 2.16
C ASP A 117 20.52 40.37 1.77
N HIS A 118 20.58 39.37 2.65
CA HIS A 118 19.85 38.11 2.48
C HIS A 118 18.36 38.37 2.16
N GLU A 119 17.66 39.14 3.00
CA GLU A 119 16.23 39.42 2.83
C GLU A 119 15.96 40.30 1.61
N ASN A 120 16.78 41.34 1.41
CA ASN A 120 16.69 42.23 0.25
C ASN A 120 16.81 41.47 -1.09
N ILE A 121 17.69 40.46 -1.16
CA ILE A 121 17.89 39.62 -2.34
C ILE A 121 16.71 38.65 -2.51
N ILE A 122 16.23 37.99 -1.44
CA ILE A 122 15.09 37.06 -1.53
C ILE A 122 13.82 37.79 -1.99
N VAL A 123 13.55 38.98 -1.44
CA VAL A 123 12.42 39.84 -1.88
C VAL A 123 12.59 40.30 -3.33
N ALA A 124 13.82 40.60 -3.77
CA ALA A 124 14.07 41.00 -5.16
C ALA A 124 13.81 39.88 -6.18
N ILE A 125 14.01 38.61 -5.82
CA ILE A 125 13.77 37.46 -6.71
C ILE A 125 12.38 36.81 -6.56
N ALA A 126 11.61 37.17 -5.53
CA ALA A 126 10.30 36.60 -5.25
C ALA A 126 9.36 36.52 -6.48
N PRO A 127 9.26 37.55 -7.35
CA PRO A 127 8.40 37.49 -8.54
C PRO A 127 8.78 36.40 -9.57
N LEU A 128 10.05 35.96 -9.62
CA LEU A 128 10.43 34.83 -10.48
C LEU A 128 10.02 33.49 -9.84
N LEU A 129 10.11 33.39 -8.52
CA LEU A 129 9.74 32.19 -7.75
C LEU A 129 8.22 31.96 -7.71
N GLU A 130 7.41 33.00 -7.96
CA GLU A 130 5.96 32.89 -8.15
C GLU A 130 5.55 31.98 -9.32
N ASN A 131 6.42 31.76 -10.30
CA ASN A 131 6.12 30.91 -11.45
C ASN A 131 7.16 29.80 -11.71
N ASN A 132 8.25 29.74 -10.93
CA ASN A 132 9.37 28.82 -11.17
C ASN A 132 9.82 28.11 -9.90
N HIS A 133 10.46 26.95 -10.06
CA HIS A 133 11.10 26.24 -8.95
C HIS A 133 12.52 26.81 -8.70
N PRO A 134 12.94 27.02 -7.44
CA PRO A 134 14.27 27.53 -7.14
C PRO A 134 15.36 26.51 -7.54
N PRO A 135 16.49 26.96 -8.15
CA PRO A 135 17.64 26.11 -8.42
C PRO A 135 18.24 25.45 -7.16
N PRO A 136 19.03 24.38 -7.32
CA PRO A 136 19.54 23.62 -6.18
C PRO A 136 20.35 24.43 -5.16
N ASP A 137 21.24 25.34 -5.57
CA ASP A 137 22.09 26.10 -4.61
C ASP A 137 21.29 27.24 -3.95
N LEU A 138 20.36 27.85 -4.69
CA LEU A 138 19.38 28.78 -4.15
C LEU A 138 18.50 28.13 -3.05
N CYS A 139 18.15 26.85 -3.19
CA CYS A 139 17.48 26.10 -2.11
C CYS A 139 18.35 26.00 -0.84
N GLU A 140 19.67 25.84 -0.99
CA GLU A 140 20.61 25.75 0.13
C GLU A 140 20.77 27.11 0.84
N PHE A 141 20.78 28.21 0.07
CA PHE A 141 20.69 29.58 0.58
C PHE A 141 19.38 29.84 1.35
N PHE A 142 18.23 29.34 0.85
CA PHE A 142 16.96 29.44 1.56
C PHE A 142 16.92 28.58 2.84
N CYS A 143 17.53 27.38 2.83
CA CYS A 143 17.69 26.56 4.04
C CYS A 143 18.47 27.31 5.13
N LYS A 144 19.56 28.00 4.75
CA LYS A 144 20.33 28.86 5.67
C LYS A 144 19.45 29.97 6.25
N HIS A 145 18.69 30.68 5.42
CA HIS A 145 17.78 31.73 5.88
C HIS A 145 16.70 31.22 6.85
N CYS A 146 16.05 30.07 6.56
CA CYS A 146 15.06 29.46 7.45
C CYS A 146 15.61 29.15 8.84
N ARG A 147 16.87 28.68 8.94
CA ARG A 147 17.54 28.37 10.21
C ARG A 147 18.02 29.61 10.96
N GLU A 148 18.55 30.60 10.25
CA GLU A 148 19.10 31.84 10.86
C GLU A 148 18.00 32.84 11.25
N ARG A 149 16.89 32.87 10.51
CA ARG A 149 15.79 33.84 10.68
C ARG A 149 14.40 33.20 10.48
N PRO A 150 14.01 32.18 11.27
CA PRO A 150 12.71 31.52 11.13
C PRO A 150 11.50 32.46 11.29
N ARG A 151 11.69 33.60 11.96
CA ARG A 151 10.65 34.62 12.23
C ARG A 151 10.63 35.79 11.22
N SER A 152 11.41 35.72 10.14
CA SER A 152 11.36 36.76 9.09
C SER A 152 10.05 36.72 8.32
N MET A 153 9.53 37.89 7.92
CA MET A 153 8.35 37.97 7.04
C MET A 153 8.60 37.27 5.70
N VAL A 154 9.86 37.19 5.25
CA VAL A 154 10.27 36.43 4.05
C VAL A 154 9.84 34.96 4.12
N VAL A 155 9.90 34.33 5.30
CA VAL A 155 9.43 32.95 5.47
C VAL A 155 7.92 32.86 5.25
N ILE A 156 7.16 33.78 5.84
CA ILE A 156 5.69 33.74 5.84
C ILE A 156 5.11 34.17 4.48
N GLU A 157 5.64 35.24 3.88
CA GLU A 157 5.09 35.86 2.67
C GLU A 157 5.70 35.30 1.38
N VAL A 158 7.03 35.12 1.31
CA VAL A 158 7.73 34.72 0.07
C VAL A 158 7.87 33.20 -0.03
N PHE A 159 8.32 32.52 1.04
CA PHE A 159 8.55 31.07 0.96
C PHE A 159 7.26 30.23 0.95
N THR A 160 6.19 30.69 1.60
CA THR A 160 4.89 29.99 1.60
C THR A 160 4.40 29.63 0.20
N PRO A 161 4.14 30.57 -0.75
CA PRO A 161 3.64 30.22 -2.08
C PRO A 161 4.61 29.35 -2.89
N VAL A 162 5.92 29.46 -2.65
CA VAL A 162 6.94 28.61 -3.31
C VAL A 162 6.85 27.17 -2.79
N VAL A 163 6.76 26.96 -1.48
CA VAL A 163 6.63 25.62 -0.90
C VAL A 163 5.26 25.01 -1.20
N GLN A 164 4.18 25.80 -1.23
CA GLN A 164 2.88 25.33 -1.71
C GLN A 164 2.96 24.80 -3.15
N ARG A 165 3.69 25.47 -4.05
CA ARG A 165 3.92 25.01 -5.43
C ARG A 165 4.73 23.71 -5.48
N ILE A 166 5.84 23.63 -4.75
CA ILE A 166 6.68 22.43 -4.65
C ILE A 166 5.86 21.21 -4.20
N LEU A 167 4.97 21.38 -3.21
CA LEU A 167 4.11 20.32 -2.71
C LEU A 167 2.94 19.97 -3.66
N LYS A 168 2.37 20.93 -4.40
CA LYS A 168 1.23 20.70 -5.31
C LYS A 168 1.62 20.06 -6.64
N HIS A 169 2.81 20.36 -7.17
CA HIS A 169 3.26 19.91 -8.48
C HIS A 169 3.91 18.52 -8.45
N ASN A 170 4.16 17.95 -9.65
CA ASN A 170 4.80 16.65 -9.84
C ASN A 170 6.32 16.72 -9.59
N MET A 171 6.72 16.92 -8.34
CA MET A 171 8.12 16.99 -7.92
C MET A 171 8.69 15.61 -7.59
N ASP A 172 9.85 15.30 -8.15
CA ASP A 172 10.61 14.09 -7.84
C ASP A 172 11.69 14.45 -6.80
N PHE A 173 11.38 14.29 -5.51
CA PHE A 173 12.33 14.54 -4.43
C PHE A 173 13.53 13.57 -4.39
N GLY A 174 13.49 12.46 -5.13
CA GLY A 174 14.65 11.58 -5.33
C GLY A 174 15.67 12.23 -6.26
N LYS A 175 15.21 12.83 -7.36
CA LYS A 175 16.05 13.65 -8.26
C LYS A 175 16.41 15.02 -7.66
N CYS A 176 15.57 15.56 -6.79
CA CYS A 176 15.68 16.93 -6.27
C CYS A 176 15.75 17.00 -4.72
N PRO A 177 16.75 16.39 -4.07
CA PRO A 177 16.80 16.30 -2.60
C PRO A 177 16.95 17.65 -1.88
N ARG A 178 17.57 18.67 -2.52
CA ARG A 178 17.67 20.02 -1.92
C ARG A 178 16.32 20.76 -1.84
N LEU A 179 15.39 20.48 -2.75
CA LEU A 179 14.01 21.01 -2.70
C LEU A 179 13.20 20.36 -1.57
N ARG A 180 13.45 19.07 -1.28
CA ARG A 180 12.90 18.38 -0.09
C ARG A 180 13.45 19.00 1.20
N LEU A 181 14.76 19.24 1.26
CA LEU A 181 15.40 19.87 2.42
C LEU A 181 14.87 21.30 2.65
N PHE A 182 14.76 22.13 1.61
CA PHE A 182 14.14 23.46 1.75
C PHE A 182 12.72 23.39 2.31
N THR A 183 11.91 22.43 1.85
CA THR A 183 10.55 22.18 2.39
C THR A 183 10.58 21.78 3.87
N GLN A 184 11.54 20.93 4.27
CA GLN A 184 11.75 20.52 5.67
C GLN A 184 12.15 21.70 6.55
N GLU A 185 13.15 22.51 6.15
CA GLU A 185 13.62 23.67 6.91
C GLU A 185 12.56 24.78 7.01
N TYR A 186 11.77 25.00 5.96
CA TYR A 186 10.62 25.92 5.98
C TYR A 186 9.56 25.47 7.00
N ILE A 187 9.21 24.18 7.03
CA ILE A 187 8.24 23.64 8.01
C ILE A 187 8.75 23.79 9.44
N LEU A 188 10.06 23.59 9.67
CA LEU A 188 10.67 23.84 10.98
C LEU A 188 10.65 25.32 11.36
N ALA A 189 10.94 26.22 10.41
CA ALA A 189 10.85 27.67 10.63
C ALA A 189 9.43 28.11 11.00
N LEU A 190 8.39 27.59 10.34
CA LEU A 190 6.99 27.81 10.73
C LEU A 190 6.71 27.39 12.18
N ASN A 191 7.31 26.29 12.65
CA ASN A 191 7.13 25.77 13.99
C ASN A 191 7.88 26.59 15.08
N GLU A 192 8.81 27.47 14.70
CA GLU A 192 9.51 28.39 15.63
C GLU A 192 8.88 29.81 15.70
N LEU A 193 7.79 30.04 14.95
CA LEU A 193 6.92 31.21 15.08
C LEU A 193 6.14 31.18 16.41
N ASN A 194 5.60 32.33 16.84
CA ASN A 194 4.97 32.49 18.17
C ASN A 194 3.76 31.57 18.44
N ALA A 195 3.09 31.06 17.40
CA ALA A 195 1.99 30.09 17.53
C ALA A 195 2.41 28.64 17.19
N GLY A 196 3.69 28.41 16.89
CA GLY A 196 4.32 27.12 16.61
C GLY A 196 3.49 26.20 15.71
N MET A 197 3.19 25.01 16.23
CA MET A 197 2.48 23.96 15.50
C MET A 197 1.11 24.39 14.94
N GLU A 198 0.43 25.37 15.54
CA GLU A 198 -0.86 25.85 15.01
C GLU A 198 -0.68 26.60 13.67
N VAL A 199 0.50 27.17 13.39
CA VAL A 199 0.83 27.68 12.05
C VAL A 199 1.05 26.53 11.06
N VAL A 200 1.77 25.49 11.48
CA VAL A 200 2.02 24.28 10.67
C VAL A 200 0.70 23.57 10.33
N LYS A 201 -0.22 23.48 11.29
CA LYS A 201 -1.58 22.93 11.11
C LYS A 201 -2.39 23.75 10.11
N LYS A 202 -2.38 25.09 10.21
CA LYS A 202 -3.02 25.99 9.25
C LYS A 202 -2.41 25.88 7.85
N PHE A 203 -1.10 25.70 7.76
CA PHE A 203 -0.42 25.42 6.49
C PHE A 203 -0.88 24.08 5.88
N VAL A 204 -0.86 22.98 6.64
CA VAL A 204 -1.34 21.66 6.17
C VAL A 204 -2.82 21.71 5.76
N HIS A 205 -3.66 22.42 6.51
CA HIS A 205 -5.06 22.63 6.14
C HIS A 205 -5.22 23.48 4.87
N SER A 206 -4.43 24.54 4.68
CA SER A 206 -4.39 25.31 3.42
C SER A 206 -3.92 24.48 2.22
N MET A 207 -3.10 23.46 2.47
CA MET A 207 -2.62 22.51 1.45
C MET A 207 -3.65 21.42 1.10
N HIS A 208 -4.49 21.02 2.05
CA HIS A 208 -5.68 20.19 1.80
C HIS A 208 -6.80 20.97 1.10
N GLY A 209 -7.03 22.22 1.52
CA GLY A 209 -8.18 23.03 1.09
C GLY A 209 -9.44 22.77 1.94
N PRO A 210 -10.47 23.64 1.80
CA PRO A 210 -11.68 23.61 2.63
C PRO A 210 -12.74 22.58 2.17
N THR A 211 -12.52 21.93 1.02
CA THR A 211 -13.38 20.89 0.47
C THR A 211 -13.15 19.56 1.19
N GLY A 212 -14.17 18.69 1.30
CA GLY A 212 -14.05 17.34 1.88
C GLY A 212 -13.25 16.33 1.03
N GLN A 213 -12.51 16.81 0.03
CA GLN A 213 -11.54 16.09 -0.80
C GLN A 213 -10.43 17.09 -1.17
N CYS A 214 -9.18 16.64 -1.14
CA CYS A 214 -8.03 17.44 -1.53
C CYS A 214 -7.96 17.64 -3.05
N PRO A 215 -7.84 18.88 -3.57
CA PRO A 215 -7.80 19.17 -5.00
C PRO A 215 -6.43 18.86 -5.65
N HIS A 216 -5.45 18.39 -4.87
CA HIS A 216 -4.05 18.24 -5.31
C HIS A 216 -3.47 16.89 -4.84
N PRO A 217 -3.66 15.79 -5.58
CA PRO A 217 -3.32 14.43 -5.12
C PRO A 217 -1.83 14.14 -4.91
N ARG A 218 -0.94 15.11 -5.19
CA ARG A 218 0.51 15.01 -4.90
C ARG A 218 0.93 15.62 -3.57
N VAL A 219 0.08 16.44 -2.95
CA VAL A 219 0.37 17.11 -1.68
C VAL A 219 0.68 16.10 -0.58
N LEU A 220 -0.15 15.06 -0.43
CA LEU A 220 0.05 14.04 0.59
C LEU A 220 1.34 13.22 0.36
N PRO A 221 1.59 12.59 -0.81
CA PRO A 221 2.87 11.94 -1.08
C PRO A 221 4.10 12.82 -0.84
N ASN A 222 4.04 14.10 -1.23
CA ASN A 222 5.14 15.05 -1.06
C ASN A 222 5.36 15.41 0.43
N LEU A 223 4.29 15.66 1.19
CA LEU A 223 4.37 15.89 2.64
C LEU A 223 4.89 14.67 3.40
N VAL A 224 4.41 13.46 3.07
CA VAL A 224 4.90 12.22 3.68
C VAL A 224 6.38 12.01 3.36
N ALA A 225 6.82 12.20 2.12
CA ALA A 225 8.23 12.09 1.75
C ALA A 225 9.15 13.08 2.49
N VAL A 226 8.66 14.28 2.83
CA VAL A 226 9.36 15.25 3.69
C VAL A 226 9.39 14.76 5.15
N CYS A 227 8.25 14.31 5.69
CA CYS A 227 8.16 13.80 7.08
C CYS A 227 9.10 12.60 7.29
N LEU A 228 9.09 11.62 6.39
CA LEU A 228 9.96 10.44 6.45
C LEU A 228 11.43 10.84 6.42
N ALA A 229 11.83 11.71 5.48
CA ALA A 229 13.23 12.17 5.37
C ALA A 229 13.71 12.90 6.64
N ALA A 230 12.86 13.75 7.22
CA ALA A 230 13.16 14.44 8.47
C ALA A 230 13.30 13.46 9.65
N ILE A 231 12.37 12.51 9.80
CA ILE A 231 12.41 11.48 10.85
C ILE A 231 13.66 10.60 10.70
N TYR A 232 14.03 10.19 9.49
CA TYR A 232 15.29 9.46 9.25
C TYR A 232 16.52 10.27 9.70
N SER A 233 16.57 11.57 9.39
CA SER A 233 17.71 12.43 9.79
C SER A 233 17.88 12.56 11.30
N CYS A 234 16.82 12.44 12.10
CA CYS A 234 16.90 12.42 13.57
C CYS A 234 17.66 11.21 14.14
N TYR A 235 17.76 10.10 13.38
CA TYR A 235 18.42 8.86 13.83
C TYR A 235 19.69 8.53 13.01
N GLU A 236 20.11 9.41 12.10
CA GLU A 236 21.23 9.15 11.18
C GLU A 236 22.55 8.87 11.92
N GLU A 237 22.82 9.55 13.05
CA GLU A 237 23.99 9.29 13.91
C GLU A 237 23.93 7.89 14.57
N PHE A 238 22.75 7.44 15.00
CA PHE A 238 22.56 6.13 15.62
C PHE A 238 22.69 4.98 14.60
N ILE A 239 22.26 5.21 13.36
CA ILE A 239 22.40 4.25 12.26
C ILE A 239 23.89 4.14 11.87
N ASN A 240 24.56 5.26 11.59
CA ASN A 240 25.99 5.27 11.24
C ASN A 240 26.90 4.74 12.38
N SER A 241 26.51 4.84 13.65
CA SER A 241 27.31 4.31 14.77
C SER A 241 27.21 2.79 14.96
N ARG A 242 26.20 2.14 14.36
CA ARG A 242 26.08 0.67 14.32
C ARG A 242 26.75 0.07 13.10
N ASP A 243 26.56 0.69 11.94
CA ASP A 243 27.10 0.21 10.67
C ASP A 243 28.52 0.77 10.44
N ASN A 244 29.54 0.05 10.94
CA ASN A 244 30.97 0.28 10.64
C ASN A 244 31.32 -0.07 9.18
N SER A 245 30.67 0.60 8.23
CA SER A 245 30.77 0.39 6.78
C SER A 245 30.52 1.74 6.06
N PRO A 246 31.09 2.02 4.87
CA PRO A 246 31.26 3.40 4.41
C PRO A 246 30.00 4.09 3.84
N SER A 247 29.18 4.63 4.75
CA SER A 247 28.23 5.74 4.59
C SER A 247 26.94 5.52 3.80
N LEU A 248 25.84 6.06 4.35
CA LEU A 248 24.47 6.15 3.80
C LEU A 248 24.30 6.91 2.46
N LYS A 249 25.39 7.15 1.71
CA LYS A 249 25.36 7.83 0.39
C LYS A 249 24.48 7.10 -0.63
N GLU A 250 24.28 5.79 -0.50
CA GLU A 250 23.38 5.05 -1.37
C GLU A 250 21.90 5.38 -1.10
N ILE A 251 21.46 5.58 0.15
CA ILE A 251 20.07 6.01 0.44
C ILE A 251 19.82 7.44 -0.07
N ARG A 252 20.87 8.25 -0.24
CA ARG A 252 20.79 9.57 -0.89
C ARG A 252 20.49 9.51 -2.40
N ASN A 253 20.76 8.37 -3.07
CA ASN A 253 20.63 8.18 -4.53
C ASN A 253 19.75 6.98 -4.94
N GLY A 254 19.37 6.09 -4.02
CA GLY A 254 18.90 4.73 -4.30
C GLY A 254 17.40 4.53 -4.13
N CYS A 255 16.62 4.92 -5.14
CA CYS A 255 15.25 4.41 -5.36
C CYS A 255 15.06 3.81 -6.76
N GLN A 256 16.12 3.13 -7.21
CA GLN A 256 16.13 2.09 -8.23
C GLN A 256 16.74 0.87 -7.50
N GLN A 257 16.24 -0.36 -7.58
CA GLN A 257 15.64 -1.09 -8.70
C GLN A 257 14.17 -1.47 -8.41
N GLN A 258 13.24 -1.52 -9.38
CA GLN A 258 13.07 -2.57 -10.40
C GLN A 258 13.10 -3.98 -9.76
N ASN A 259 12.05 -4.81 -9.75
CA ASN A 259 10.93 -5.03 -10.68
C ASN A 259 11.43 -5.60 -12.02
N ASP A 260 11.74 -6.90 -12.03
CA ASP A 260 12.23 -7.65 -13.19
C ASP A 260 11.31 -7.56 -14.40
N ARG A 261 11.75 -6.82 -15.43
CA ARG A 261 11.28 -7.00 -16.80
C ARG A 261 12.48 -7.02 -17.75
N LYS A 262 12.47 -8.04 -18.63
CA LYS A 262 13.51 -8.30 -19.64
C LYS A 262 13.78 -7.05 -20.50
N PRO A 263 15.02 -6.86 -21.00
CA PRO A 263 15.36 -5.68 -21.80
C PRO A 263 14.51 -5.62 -23.09
N PRO A 264 13.96 -4.44 -23.45
CA PRO A 264 13.27 -4.27 -24.72
C PRO A 264 14.28 -4.27 -25.88
N MET A 265 13.98 -5.01 -26.95
CA MET A 265 14.72 -4.89 -28.21
C MET A 265 14.49 -3.50 -28.83
N PRO A 266 15.47 -2.95 -29.59
CA PRO A 266 15.27 -1.72 -30.33
C PRO A 266 14.19 -1.92 -31.41
N LEU A 267 13.08 -1.20 -31.29
CA LEU A 267 12.00 -1.23 -32.28
C LEU A 267 12.46 -0.60 -33.60
N ARG A 268 12.61 -1.44 -34.63
CA ARG A 268 12.82 -1.00 -36.02
C ARG A 268 11.64 -0.13 -36.47
N LEU A 269 11.94 1.05 -36.99
CA LEU A 269 10.97 1.88 -37.71
C LEU A 269 10.53 1.16 -38.99
N LEU A 270 9.25 0.81 -39.06
CA LEU A 270 8.62 0.37 -40.30
C LEU A 270 8.36 1.58 -41.21
N ARG A 271 8.92 1.53 -42.42
CA ARG A 271 8.44 2.28 -43.60
C ARG A 271 8.15 1.26 -44.70
N PRO A 272 7.14 1.50 -45.56
CA PRO A 272 6.72 0.54 -46.56
C PRO A 272 7.56 0.57 -47.85
N GLU A 273 7.47 -0.54 -48.58
CA GLU A 273 7.74 -0.73 -50.02
C GLU A 273 9.21 -0.83 -50.54
N PRO A 274 9.42 -1.49 -51.71
CA PRO A 274 10.50 -2.49 -51.82
C PRO A 274 11.64 -2.17 -52.81
N PRO A 275 12.78 -2.91 -52.74
CA PRO A 275 13.86 -2.83 -53.71
C PRO A 275 13.78 -3.90 -54.82
N THR A 276 14.03 -3.50 -56.07
CA THR A 276 14.31 -4.38 -57.22
C THR A 276 15.79 -4.79 -57.29
N PRO A 277 16.14 -6.01 -57.74
CA PRO A 277 17.54 -6.46 -57.83
C PRO A 277 18.21 -6.24 -59.20
N PRO A 278 19.52 -5.96 -59.22
CA PRO A 278 20.43 -6.36 -60.30
C PRO A 278 21.68 -7.11 -59.72
N PRO A 279 22.67 -7.58 -60.51
CA PRO A 279 22.73 -9.00 -60.88
C PRO A 279 23.99 -9.74 -60.39
N ALA A 280 24.10 -11.04 -60.74
CA ALA A 280 25.07 -11.99 -60.21
C ALA A 280 26.47 -11.95 -60.85
N ASN A 281 27.47 -12.46 -60.11
CA ASN A 281 28.71 -13.17 -60.50
C ASN A 281 29.53 -13.43 -59.20
N LEU A 282 30.29 -14.52 -58.97
CA LEU A 282 30.52 -15.80 -59.65
C LEU A 282 30.91 -16.85 -58.56
N LEU A 283 30.70 -18.15 -58.82
CA LEU A 283 31.28 -19.27 -58.04
C LEU A 283 32.58 -19.77 -58.71
N PRO A 284 33.42 -20.59 -58.03
CA PRO A 284 33.21 -22.05 -58.12
C PRO A 284 33.57 -22.88 -56.86
N LEU A 285 32.81 -23.96 -56.65
CA LEU A 285 33.21 -25.34 -56.21
C LEU A 285 34.10 -25.52 -54.94
N SER A 286 33.89 -26.50 -54.06
CA SER A 286 32.89 -27.58 -53.85
C SER A 286 33.04 -28.10 -52.39
N ALA A 287 32.44 -29.16 -51.83
CA ALA A 287 31.62 -30.28 -52.33
C ALA A 287 30.64 -30.77 -51.22
N ASN A 288 30.23 -32.05 -51.26
CA ASN A 288 29.43 -32.80 -50.26
C ASN A 288 29.74 -34.33 -50.44
N PRO A 289 29.33 -35.31 -49.57
CA PRO A 289 28.00 -35.47 -48.97
C PRO A 289 27.91 -36.05 -47.52
N SER A 290 26.69 -36.40 -47.08
CA SER A 290 26.23 -36.99 -45.79
C SER A 290 25.46 -38.33 -46.01
N PRO A 291 24.64 -38.96 -45.12
CA PRO A 291 24.36 -38.90 -43.65
C PRO A 291 24.63 -40.32 -43.00
N PRO A 292 23.86 -41.01 -42.09
CA PRO A 292 22.74 -40.73 -41.15
C PRO A 292 22.94 -41.30 -39.68
N ALA A 293 22.00 -42.13 -39.15
CA ALA A 293 21.85 -42.69 -37.77
C ALA A 293 20.91 -43.97 -37.81
N PRO A 294 20.31 -44.58 -36.73
CA PRO A 294 20.36 -44.37 -35.26
C PRO A 294 20.61 -45.64 -34.32
N PRO A 295 19.69 -46.27 -33.51
CA PRO A 295 19.94 -46.72 -32.09
C PRO A 295 19.57 -48.23 -31.80
N PRO A 296 19.20 -48.75 -30.58
CA PRO A 296 19.34 -48.35 -29.16
C PRO A 296 20.29 -49.33 -28.36
N PRO A 297 20.00 -50.23 -27.35
CA PRO A 297 18.83 -50.62 -26.50
C PRO A 297 19.09 -50.47 -24.95
N ALA A 298 18.50 -51.32 -24.06
CA ALA A 298 18.65 -51.33 -22.58
C ALA A 298 18.44 -52.73 -21.90
N ASN A 299 18.85 -52.89 -20.61
CA ASN A 299 18.55 -53.95 -19.57
C ASN A 299 19.79 -54.21 -18.66
N ALA A 300 19.75 -54.73 -17.41
CA ALA A 300 18.71 -54.95 -16.37
C ALA A 300 19.36 -55.27 -14.98
N ASN A 301 18.58 -55.25 -13.89
CA ASN A 301 18.91 -55.72 -12.51
C ASN A 301 18.81 -57.28 -12.38
N PRO A 302 19.00 -57.96 -11.21
CA PRO A 302 19.44 -57.55 -9.84
C PRO A 302 20.59 -58.45 -9.27
N ILE A 303 20.88 -58.40 -7.93
CA ILE A 303 20.99 -59.55 -6.98
C ILE A 303 21.68 -59.18 -5.62
N THR A 304 21.05 -59.57 -4.49
CA THR A 304 21.50 -59.85 -3.06
C THR A 304 22.84 -59.31 -2.48
N SER A 305 23.07 -59.14 -1.16
CA SER A 305 22.26 -59.07 0.09
C SER A 305 23.18 -58.76 1.31
N SER A 306 22.61 -58.71 2.54
CA SER A 306 23.25 -58.95 3.85
C SER A 306 24.40 -58.04 4.35
N THR A 307 24.05 -57.23 5.36
CA THR A 307 24.89 -56.59 6.40
C THR A 307 25.16 -57.53 7.60
N PRO A 308 25.88 -57.15 8.70
CA PRO A 308 26.90 -56.11 8.93
C PRO A 308 28.18 -56.61 9.67
N SER A 309 29.22 -55.77 9.80
CA SER A 309 30.20 -55.86 10.92
C SER A 309 30.94 -54.54 11.21
N LEU A 310 31.42 -54.40 12.45
CA LEU A 310 32.23 -53.32 13.06
C LEU A 310 33.41 -54.00 13.83
N PRO A 311 34.38 -53.31 14.49
CA PRO A 311 34.69 -51.86 14.57
C PRO A 311 36.19 -51.54 14.28
N LEU A 312 36.62 -50.26 14.42
CA LEU A 312 37.77 -49.78 15.25
C LEU A 312 38.33 -48.39 14.83
N SER A 313 38.89 -47.68 15.81
CA SER A 313 39.65 -46.40 15.74
C SER A 313 41.00 -46.58 16.49
N PRO A 314 41.88 -45.59 16.79
CA PRO A 314 41.95 -44.13 16.47
C PRO A 314 43.39 -43.71 15.98
N PRO A 315 44.08 -42.69 16.57
CA PRO A 315 44.09 -41.21 16.38
C PRO A 315 45.16 -40.79 15.31
N PRO A 316 46.06 -39.75 15.37
CA PRO A 316 46.19 -38.45 16.09
C PRO A 316 46.47 -37.25 15.11
N SER A 317 47.17 -36.13 15.45
CA SER A 317 46.76 -34.97 16.29
C SER A 317 47.71 -33.74 16.11
N VAL A 318 47.24 -32.48 16.35
CA VAL A 318 48.06 -31.26 16.72
C VAL A 318 48.91 -30.63 15.56
N VAL A 319 49.17 -29.30 15.37
CA VAL A 319 49.31 -28.02 16.15
C VAL A 319 48.51 -26.88 15.41
N ASN A 320 47.79 -25.89 15.98
CA ASN A 320 48.07 -24.72 16.88
C ASN A 320 48.92 -23.58 16.24
N SER A 321 48.92 -22.28 16.62
CA SER A 321 48.22 -21.42 17.63
C SER A 321 47.83 -20.07 16.93
N SER A 322 47.41 -18.91 17.49
CA SER A 322 47.10 -18.33 18.84
C SER A 322 46.07 -17.17 18.63
N GLU A 323 45.15 -16.76 19.53
CA GLU A 323 45.21 -16.02 20.83
C GLU A 323 45.43 -14.49 20.81
N ILE A 324 44.50 -13.73 21.43
CA ILE A 324 44.75 -12.78 22.55
C ILE A 324 43.55 -12.88 23.54
N LEU A 325 43.82 -12.71 24.83
CA LEU A 325 42.92 -12.88 25.98
C LEU A 325 42.44 -11.53 26.57
N VAL A 326 41.33 -11.49 27.32
CA VAL A 326 41.15 -10.80 28.63
C VAL A 326 39.99 -11.48 29.41
N GLU A 327 40.12 -11.59 30.74
CA GLU A 327 39.18 -12.31 31.64
C GLU A 327 38.17 -11.42 32.39
N LEU A 328 37.26 -12.04 33.16
CA LEU A 328 36.39 -11.37 34.15
C LEU A 328 37.01 -11.38 35.56
N GLU A 329 36.75 -10.33 36.35
CA GLU A 329 36.90 -10.33 37.82
C GLU A 329 35.64 -9.74 38.50
N ARG A 330 35.57 -9.80 39.85
CA ARG A 330 34.31 -9.89 40.61
C ARG A 330 33.98 -8.70 41.53
N ASN A 331 32.67 -8.55 41.80
CA ASN A 331 32.01 -8.13 43.06
C ASN A 331 32.53 -6.91 43.87
N ASN A 332 31.60 -5.99 44.21
CA ASN A 332 31.03 -6.03 45.58
C ASN A 332 29.70 -5.28 45.79
N ASN A 333 29.09 -5.55 46.95
CA ASN A 333 27.71 -5.22 47.34
C ASN A 333 27.38 -3.74 47.59
N SER A 334 26.08 -3.42 47.45
CA SER A 334 25.29 -2.79 48.53
C SER A 334 23.83 -3.22 48.44
N ALA A 335 23.13 -3.29 49.58
CA ALA A 335 21.95 -4.14 49.74
C ALA A 335 20.61 -3.39 49.84
N ASN A 336 19.50 -4.08 49.56
CA ASN A 336 18.29 -3.92 50.35
C ASN A 336 17.47 -5.21 50.49
N VAL A 337 16.61 -5.27 51.51
CA VAL A 337 16.14 -6.48 52.19
C VAL A 337 15.06 -7.27 51.42
N LYS A 338 15.21 -8.62 51.37
CA LYS A 338 14.12 -9.55 51.03
C LYS A 338 13.24 -9.86 52.24
N ARG A 339 11.92 -9.88 52.06
CA ARG A 339 11.00 -10.72 52.86
C ARG A 339 10.66 -11.99 52.05
N LYS A 340 10.72 -13.15 52.70
CA LYS A 340 10.15 -14.42 52.23
C LYS A 340 8.73 -14.59 52.79
N PRO A 341 7.85 -15.29 52.08
CA PRO A 341 7.26 -16.53 52.60
C PRO A 341 7.94 -17.76 51.98
N ALA A 342 7.47 -18.97 52.32
CA ALA A 342 8.18 -20.23 52.06
C ALA A 342 7.24 -21.38 51.66
N GLY A 343 7.83 -22.39 51.00
CA GLY A 343 7.26 -23.74 50.87
C GLY A 343 6.32 -23.92 49.67
N GLY A 344 6.76 -24.70 48.68
CA GLY A 344 5.95 -25.08 47.52
C GLY A 344 6.83 -25.41 46.32
N ASP A 345 7.24 -26.67 46.18
CA ASP A 345 7.82 -27.15 44.93
C ASP A 345 6.70 -27.33 43.90
N SER A 346 6.60 -26.39 42.98
CA SER A 346 5.76 -26.43 41.80
C SER A 346 6.50 -25.69 40.69
N GLU A 347 6.53 -26.27 39.49
CA GLU A 347 6.96 -25.50 38.32
C GLU A 347 6.02 -24.29 38.15
N PRO A 348 6.53 -23.10 37.79
CA PRO A 348 5.69 -21.93 37.62
C PRO A 348 4.66 -22.21 36.53
N ASN A 349 3.37 -22.00 36.82
CA ASN A 349 2.33 -22.24 35.81
C ASN A 349 2.60 -21.36 34.58
N LEU A 350 2.30 -21.89 33.39
CA LEU A 350 2.48 -21.12 32.16
C LEU A 350 1.69 -19.80 32.18
N ILE A 351 0.60 -19.75 32.96
CA ILE A 351 -0.20 -18.55 33.28
C ILE A 351 0.65 -17.50 34.01
N ASP A 352 1.39 -17.87 35.06
CA ASP A 352 2.29 -16.96 35.79
C ASP A 352 3.41 -16.44 34.87
N CYS A 353 3.97 -17.34 34.04
CA CYS A 353 5.00 -17.00 33.04
C CYS A 353 4.49 -16.06 31.93
N LEU A 354 3.19 -16.09 31.60
CA LEU A 354 2.55 -15.15 30.67
C LEU A 354 2.24 -13.81 31.34
N LEU A 355 1.81 -13.81 32.62
CA LEU A 355 1.47 -12.61 33.38
C LEU A 355 2.69 -11.75 33.74
N VAL A 356 3.89 -12.34 33.79
CA VAL A 356 5.14 -11.57 33.80
C VAL A 356 5.34 -10.92 32.42
N SER A 357 4.90 -9.67 32.28
CA SER A 357 5.27 -8.81 31.15
C SER A 357 6.79 -8.88 30.96
N PRO A 358 7.29 -9.24 29.76
CA PRO A 358 8.72 -9.22 29.51
C PRO A 358 9.20 -7.77 29.68
N ALA A 359 10.06 -7.55 30.68
CA ALA A 359 10.64 -6.24 30.93
C ALA A 359 11.48 -5.85 29.71
N VAL A 360 10.89 -5.03 28.85
CA VAL A 360 11.55 -4.54 27.64
C VAL A 360 12.77 -3.78 28.09
N ASN A 361 13.96 -4.30 27.75
CA ASN A 361 15.22 -3.56 27.87
C ASN A 361 15.19 -2.43 26.84
N THR A 362 14.42 -1.39 27.16
CA THR A 362 14.38 -0.13 26.43
C THR A 362 15.73 0.53 26.58
N LEU A 363 16.60 0.29 25.60
CA LEU A 363 17.68 1.20 25.25
C LEU A 363 17.04 2.60 25.14
N SER A 364 17.27 3.43 26.14
CA SER A 364 16.69 4.76 26.24
C SER A 364 17.43 5.68 25.28
N ILE A 365 17.06 5.60 24.00
CA ILE A 365 17.60 6.42 22.91
C ILE A 365 17.29 7.88 23.22
N GLN A 366 18.25 8.57 23.82
CA GLN A 366 18.17 10.01 24.10
C GLN A 366 18.62 10.76 22.85
N LEU A 367 17.66 11.30 22.11
CA LEU A 367 17.94 12.18 20.98
C LEU A 367 18.49 13.53 21.46
N PRO A 368 19.41 14.16 20.71
CA PRO A 368 19.75 15.57 20.91
C PRO A 368 18.50 16.46 20.89
N ALA A 369 18.46 17.51 21.71
CA ALA A 369 17.27 18.37 21.85
C ALA A 369 16.78 18.99 20.52
N GLN A 370 17.66 19.17 19.53
CA GLN A 370 17.25 19.58 18.19
C GLN A 370 16.54 18.46 17.42
N ALA A 371 17.10 17.24 17.44
CA ALA A 371 16.50 16.07 16.79
C ALA A 371 15.14 15.70 17.41
N ASP A 372 14.98 15.86 18.74
CA ASP A 372 13.69 15.64 19.41
C ASP A 372 12.61 16.69 19.03
N ARG A 373 13.00 17.95 18.80
CA ARG A 373 12.10 18.99 18.28
C ARG A 373 11.68 18.72 16.83
N VAL A 374 12.63 18.31 15.98
CA VAL A 374 12.35 17.92 14.58
C VAL A 374 11.41 16.71 14.53
N LEU A 375 11.72 15.66 15.32
CA LEU A 375 10.91 14.45 15.44
C LEU A 375 9.48 14.79 15.89
N GLY A 376 9.33 15.58 16.95
CA GLY A 376 8.01 16.00 17.46
C GLY A 376 7.18 16.75 16.42
N CYS A 377 7.81 17.66 15.66
CA CYS A 377 7.16 18.37 14.56
C CYS A 377 6.65 17.40 13.48
N PHE A 378 7.52 16.55 12.92
CA PHE A 378 7.16 15.68 11.79
C PHE A 378 6.36 14.42 12.16
N ALA A 379 6.35 14.01 13.43
CA ALA A 379 5.36 13.05 13.93
C ALA A 379 3.95 13.67 13.99
N LEU A 380 3.85 14.92 14.46
CA LEU A 380 2.57 15.63 14.57
C LEU A 380 2.02 16.08 13.21
N ILE A 381 2.91 16.46 12.28
CA ILE A 381 3.02 15.93 10.90
C ILE A 381 2.02 14.81 10.53
N LEU A 382 2.53 13.58 10.51
CA LEU A 382 1.79 12.37 10.11
C LEU A 382 0.45 12.20 10.83
N LYS A 383 0.37 12.59 12.11
CA LYS A 383 -0.86 12.59 12.91
C LYS A 383 -1.96 13.46 12.30
N MET A 384 -1.68 14.73 11.99
CA MET A 384 -2.65 15.61 11.31
C MET A 384 -3.00 15.11 9.91
N LEU A 385 -2.10 14.41 9.20
CA LEU A 385 -2.43 13.80 7.90
C LEU A 385 -3.42 12.63 8.05
N SER A 386 -3.43 11.94 9.20
CA SER A 386 -4.35 10.83 9.49
C SER A 386 -5.76 11.26 9.92
N ASP A 387 -5.98 12.55 10.14
CA ASP A 387 -7.29 13.11 10.46
C ASP A 387 -8.18 13.32 9.22
N TYR A 388 -7.59 13.38 8.01
CA TYR A 388 -8.29 13.65 6.75
C TYR A 388 -8.77 12.36 6.07
N ASP A 389 -10.08 12.24 5.87
CA ASP A 389 -10.74 11.02 5.40
C ASP A 389 -10.39 10.61 3.97
N ASP A 390 -10.09 11.54 3.06
CA ASP A 390 -9.63 11.23 1.70
C ASP A 390 -8.15 10.81 1.67
N TRP A 391 -7.33 11.38 2.57
CA TRP A 391 -5.91 11.07 2.70
C TRP A 391 -5.64 9.75 3.43
N ARG A 392 -6.49 9.32 4.37
CA ARG A 392 -6.26 8.09 5.18
C ARG A 392 -5.81 6.86 4.37
N PRO A 393 -6.45 6.46 3.24
CA PRO A 393 -6.01 5.29 2.47
C PRO A 393 -4.66 5.46 1.78
N ALA A 394 -4.43 6.63 1.18
CA ALA A 394 -3.16 6.92 0.52
C ALA A 394 -2.02 7.04 1.54
N LEU A 395 -2.27 7.60 2.73
CA LEU A 395 -1.31 7.65 3.83
C LEU A 395 -1.00 6.25 4.36
N ALA A 396 -2.00 5.40 4.57
CA ALA A 396 -1.82 4.02 5.01
C ALA A 396 -0.99 3.21 3.99
N SER A 397 -1.23 3.38 2.69
CA SER A 397 -0.43 2.77 1.64
C SER A 397 1.01 3.32 1.57
N LEU A 398 1.22 4.63 1.79
CA LEU A 398 2.56 5.23 1.83
C LEU A 398 3.37 4.82 3.07
N LEU A 399 2.70 4.40 4.15
CA LEU A 399 3.32 3.86 5.36
C LEU A 399 3.40 2.32 5.36
N GLN A 400 3.27 1.67 4.19
CA GLN A 400 3.38 0.21 4.04
C GLN A 400 4.32 -0.16 2.87
N PRO A 401 5.39 -0.95 3.07
CA PRO A 401 5.89 -1.49 4.35
C PRO A 401 6.41 -0.38 5.28
N ILE A 402 6.54 -0.69 6.57
CA ILE A 402 6.98 0.22 7.64
C ILE A 402 8.25 1.00 7.21
N PRO A 403 8.16 2.32 6.95
CA PRO A 403 9.23 3.10 6.32
C PRO A 403 10.06 3.88 7.35
N PHE A 404 10.46 3.23 8.44
CA PHE A 404 11.16 3.87 9.57
C PHE A 404 12.35 3.03 10.04
N PRO A 405 13.42 3.65 10.58
CA PRO A 405 14.54 2.90 11.15
C PRO A 405 14.13 2.21 12.46
N LYS A 406 14.81 1.11 12.80
CA LYS A 406 14.50 0.31 14.02
C LYS A 406 14.64 1.15 15.30
N GLU A 407 15.56 2.10 15.27
CA GLU A 407 15.88 3.08 16.30
C GLU A 407 14.67 4.01 16.57
N ALA A 408 13.93 4.42 15.53
CA ALA A 408 12.69 5.16 15.69
C ALA A 408 11.58 4.28 16.28
N LEU A 409 11.45 3.04 15.79
CA LEU A 409 10.45 2.08 16.27
C LEU A 409 10.71 1.61 17.73
N ALA A 410 11.91 1.85 18.28
CA ALA A 410 12.25 1.64 19.68
C ALA A 410 12.10 2.91 20.55
N HIS A 411 11.86 4.08 19.95
CA HIS A 411 11.80 5.36 20.66
C HIS A 411 10.35 5.66 21.11
N ALA A 412 10.06 5.44 22.39
CA ALA A 412 8.71 5.49 22.97
C ALA A 412 7.89 6.76 22.64
N LYS A 413 8.53 7.93 22.55
CA LYS A 413 7.85 9.19 22.18
C LYS A 413 7.38 9.18 20.72
N PHE A 414 8.12 8.54 19.82
CA PHE A 414 7.74 8.41 18.42
C PHE A 414 6.63 7.37 18.23
N THR A 415 6.78 6.19 18.81
CA THR A 415 5.77 5.12 18.72
C THR A 415 4.44 5.56 19.31
N LYS A 416 4.42 6.38 20.36
CA LYS A 416 3.20 6.95 20.97
C LYS A 416 2.45 7.96 20.09
N GLU A 417 3.14 8.81 19.34
CA GLU A 417 2.44 9.69 18.37
C GLU A 417 2.00 8.91 17.12
N LEU A 418 2.83 7.98 16.65
CA LEU A 418 2.51 7.10 15.52
C LEU A 418 1.35 6.15 15.83
N LYS A 419 1.19 5.73 17.09
CA LYS A 419 0.07 4.92 17.59
C LYS A 419 -1.28 5.51 17.21
N TYR A 420 -1.42 6.84 17.31
CA TYR A 420 -2.64 7.54 16.90
C TYR A 420 -2.92 7.36 15.42
N VAL A 421 -1.91 7.50 14.55
CA VAL A 421 -2.04 7.27 13.10
C VAL A 421 -2.53 5.83 12.81
N ILE A 422 -1.97 4.84 13.50
CA ILE A 422 -2.36 3.42 13.36
C ILE A 422 -3.79 3.18 13.89
N GLN A 423 -4.20 3.85 14.96
CA GLN A 423 -5.59 3.83 15.44
C GLN A 423 -6.56 4.43 14.41
N ARG A 424 -6.22 5.58 13.79
CA ARG A 424 -7.04 6.21 12.73
C ARG A 424 -7.16 5.36 11.46
N PHE A 425 -6.21 4.46 11.20
CA PHE A 425 -6.31 3.43 10.16
C PHE A 425 -7.19 2.24 10.56
N ALA A 426 -7.17 1.84 11.85
CA ALA A 426 -8.04 0.79 12.36
C ALA A 426 -9.52 1.22 12.38
N GLU A 427 -9.78 2.47 12.80
CA GLU A 427 -11.10 3.13 12.80
C GLU A 427 -11.65 3.45 11.39
N ASP A 428 -10.95 3.09 10.31
CA ASP A 428 -11.41 3.35 8.95
C ASP A 428 -12.42 2.29 8.46
N PRO A 429 -13.56 2.65 7.85
CA PRO A 429 -14.50 1.66 7.33
C PRO A 429 -14.03 0.95 6.04
N ARG A 430 -12.94 1.40 5.39
CA ARG A 430 -12.49 0.86 4.10
C ARG A 430 -11.50 -0.30 4.26
N GLN A 431 -11.85 -1.45 3.69
CA GLN A 431 -11.03 -2.68 3.72
C GLN A 431 -9.61 -2.51 3.13
N GLU A 432 -9.39 -1.55 2.23
CA GLU A 432 -8.05 -1.23 1.71
C GLU A 432 -7.11 -0.72 2.81
N VAL A 433 -7.62 0.12 3.73
CA VAL A 433 -6.86 0.68 4.86
C VAL A 433 -6.53 -0.42 5.87
N HIS A 434 -7.49 -1.30 6.15
CA HIS A 434 -7.28 -2.51 6.97
C HIS A 434 -6.23 -3.45 6.38
N SER A 435 -6.14 -3.55 5.05
CA SER A 435 -5.09 -4.35 4.40
C SER A 435 -3.68 -3.75 4.61
N CYS A 436 -3.58 -2.44 4.86
CA CYS A 436 -2.32 -1.77 5.15
C CYS A 436 -1.80 -1.97 6.59
N LEU A 437 -2.68 -2.33 7.54
CA LEU A 437 -2.29 -2.68 8.91
C LEU A 437 -1.57 -4.03 9.00
N LEU A 438 -1.93 -4.96 8.11
CA LEU A 438 -1.37 -6.31 8.02
C LEU A 438 0.03 -6.29 7.36
N SER A 439 0.72 -7.43 7.42
CA SER A 439 2.04 -7.58 6.79
C SER A 439 1.95 -7.79 5.27
N VAL A 440 2.80 -7.08 4.52
CA VAL A 440 2.87 -7.16 3.04
C VAL A 440 3.36 -8.54 2.56
N ARG A 441 4.15 -9.24 3.39
CA ARG A 441 4.74 -10.54 3.10
C ARG A 441 4.78 -11.39 4.38
N SER A 442 4.68 -12.70 4.24
CA SER A 442 4.96 -13.64 5.32
C SER A 442 6.37 -13.42 5.88
N GLY A 443 6.53 -13.54 7.21
CA GLY A 443 7.82 -13.37 7.88
C GLY A 443 8.36 -11.92 7.95
N LYS A 444 7.55 -10.90 7.64
CA LYS A 444 7.84 -9.50 7.99
C LYS A 444 6.73 -8.93 8.86
N ASP A 445 7.11 -8.16 9.89
CA ASP A 445 6.15 -7.44 10.72
C ASP A 445 5.46 -6.31 9.94
N GLY A 446 4.13 -6.24 10.08
CA GLY A 446 3.33 -5.06 9.77
C GLY A 446 2.97 -4.30 11.06
N TRP A 447 2.16 -3.25 10.93
CA TRP A 447 1.71 -2.43 12.05
C TRP A 447 1.01 -3.26 13.14
N PHE A 448 0.20 -4.22 12.71
CA PHE A 448 -0.47 -5.20 13.56
C PHE A 448 0.49 -6.00 14.46
N GLN A 449 1.64 -6.44 13.93
CA GLN A 449 2.62 -7.21 14.68
C GLN A 449 3.50 -6.35 15.61
N LEU A 450 3.70 -5.07 15.28
CA LEU A 450 4.57 -4.15 16.04
C LEU A 450 3.91 -3.68 17.35
N TYR A 451 2.60 -3.45 17.34
CA TYR A 451 1.79 -3.00 18.49
C TYR A 451 1.12 -4.15 19.27
N SER A 452 1.35 -5.42 18.93
CA SER A 452 0.87 -6.54 19.75
C SER A 452 1.58 -6.60 21.11
N PRO A 453 0.98 -7.15 22.18
CA PRO A 453 1.66 -7.43 23.44
C PRO A 453 3.05 -8.07 23.25
N GLY A 454 4.06 -7.51 23.93
CA GLY A 454 5.47 -7.90 23.78
C GLY A 454 6.18 -7.35 22.52
N GLY A 455 5.48 -6.62 21.65
CA GLY A 455 6.03 -5.90 20.50
C GLY A 455 6.68 -4.57 20.90
N VAL A 456 7.65 -4.12 20.10
CA VAL A 456 8.54 -2.98 20.45
C VAL A 456 7.79 -1.64 20.61
N ALA A 457 6.64 -1.48 19.96
CA ALA A 457 5.82 -0.26 20.04
C ALA A 457 4.61 -0.36 20.99
N CYS A 458 4.43 -1.49 21.69
CA CYS A 458 3.31 -1.72 22.59
C CYS A 458 3.48 -0.92 23.91
N ASP A 459 2.86 0.27 24.01
CA ASP A 459 2.97 1.17 25.17
C ASP A 459 1.79 1.09 26.16
N ASP A 460 0.83 0.21 25.91
CA ASP A 460 -0.54 0.24 26.48
C ASP A 460 -1.08 -1.12 26.90
N ASP A 461 -0.19 -2.04 27.27
CA ASP A 461 -0.55 -3.39 27.67
C ASP A 461 -1.36 -4.20 26.61
N GLY A 462 -1.49 -3.69 25.37
CA GLY A 462 -2.17 -4.31 24.24
C GLY A 462 -3.55 -3.75 23.90
N GLU A 463 -3.97 -2.61 24.45
CA GLU A 463 -5.28 -1.99 24.16
C GLU A 463 -5.49 -1.72 22.66
N LEU A 464 -4.55 -1.06 21.97
CA LEU A 464 -4.66 -0.83 20.52
C LEU A 464 -4.72 -2.15 19.74
N PHE A 465 -3.96 -3.16 20.16
CA PHE A 465 -4.01 -4.48 19.51
C PHE A 465 -5.40 -5.12 19.63
N ALA A 466 -6.03 -5.05 20.81
CA ALA A 466 -7.39 -5.54 21.00
C ALA A 466 -8.42 -4.77 20.15
N SER A 467 -8.28 -3.45 20.04
CA SER A 467 -9.13 -2.61 19.18
C SER A 467 -8.96 -2.95 17.68
N MET A 468 -7.72 -3.03 17.19
CA MET A 468 -7.41 -3.46 15.82
C MET A 468 -8.01 -4.82 15.52
N VAL A 469 -7.84 -5.79 16.42
CA VAL A 469 -8.37 -7.15 16.27
C VAL A 469 -9.90 -7.17 16.22
N HIS A 470 -10.59 -6.40 17.07
CA HIS A 470 -12.06 -6.30 17.05
C HIS A 470 -12.57 -5.79 15.69
N ILE A 471 -11.99 -4.71 15.18
CA ILE A 471 -12.46 -4.08 13.94
C ILE A 471 -12.11 -4.94 12.71
N LEU A 472 -10.92 -5.56 12.69
CA LEU A 472 -10.51 -6.48 11.61
C LEU A 472 -11.39 -7.74 11.56
N MET A 473 -11.87 -8.24 12.71
CA MET A 473 -12.84 -9.34 12.75
C MET A 473 -14.18 -8.94 12.11
N GLY A 474 -14.66 -7.72 12.38
CA GLY A 474 -15.92 -7.21 11.82
C GLY A 474 -15.85 -6.88 10.33
N SER A 475 -14.71 -6.43 9.81
CA SER A 475 -14.57 -6.00 8.41
C SER A 475 -14.26 -7.13 7.41
N CYS A 476 -13.80 -8.29 7.89
CA CYS A 476 -13.25 -9.35 7.05
C CYS A 476 -14.21 -10.54 6.83
N TYR A 477 -14.77 -10.66 5.61
CA TYR A 477 -15.43 -11.88 5.08
C TYR A 477 -14.51 -13.14 4.99
N LYS A 478 -13.29 -13.07 5.53
CA LYS A 478 -12.27 -14.13 5.56
C LYS A 478 -11.85 -14.45 6.99
N THR A 479 -12.79 -14.37 7.94
CA THR A 479 -12.60 -14.58 9.39
C THR A 479 -11.73 -15.82 9.68
N LYS A 480 -12.02 -16.98 9.06
CA LYS A 480 -11.19 -18.21 9.24
C LYS A 480 -9.72 -18.01 8.82
N LYS A 481 -9.41 -17.26 7.77
CA LYS A 481 -8.02 -16.97 7.35
C LYS A 481 -7.33 -15.99 8.31
N PHE A 482 -8.05 -15.00 8.83
CA PHE A 482 -7.50 -14.07 9.83
C PHE A 482 -7.21 -14.81 11.15
N LEU A 483 -8.15 -15.64 11.62
CA LEU A 483 -7.97 -16.49 12.81
C LEU A 483 -6.80 -17.47 12.66
N LEU A 484 -6.60 -18.10 11.48
CA LEU A 484 -5.41 -18.93 11.21
C LEU A 484 -4.12 -18.12 11.35
N SER A 485 -4.01 -16.97 10.69
CA SER A 485 -2.82 -16.11 10.75
C SER A 485 -2.53 -15.59 12.18
N LEU A 486 -3.59 -15.34 12.96
CA LEU A 486 -3.51 -14.93 14.36
C LEU A 486 -3.04 -16.08 15.26
N ALA A 487 -3.57 -17.30 15.08
CA ALA A 487 -3.18 -18.49 15.81
C ALA A 487 -1.72 -18.90 15.53
N GLU A 488 -1.29 -18.87 14.26
CA GLU A 488 0.08 -19.20 13.85
C GLU A 488 1.15 -18.29 14.50
N ASN A 489 0.88 -16.99 14.62
CA ASN A 489 1.93 -15.98 14.87
C ASN A 489 1.76 -15.18 16.18
N LYS A 490 0.56 -15.11 16.76
CA LYS A 490 0.21 -14.19 17.86
C LYS A 490 -0.77 -14.79 18.89
N LEU A 491 -0.87 -16.11 18.99
CA LEU A 491 -1.74 -16.78 19.97
C LEU A 491 -1.40 -16.39 21.42
N GLY A 492 -0.12 -16.40 21.80
CA GLY A 492 0.34 -16.01 23.14
C GLY A 492 -0.12 -14.61 23.58
N PRO A 493 0.10 -13.56 22.77
CA PRO A 493 -0.49 -12.24 22.99
C PRO A 493 -2.02 -12.21 23.15
N CYS A 494 -2.76 -13.05 22.42
CA CYS A 494 -4.21 -13.16 22.59
C CYS A 494 -4.60 -13.81 23.92
N MET A 495 -3.90 -14.89 24.31
CA MET A 495 -4.07 -15.54 25.61
C MET A 495 -3.74 -14.61 26.79
N LEU A 496 -2.64 -13.86 26.71
CA LEU A 496 -2.27 -12.87 27.73
C LEU A 496 -3.35 -11.79 27.91
N LEU A 497 -3.89 -11.25 26.81
CA LEU A 497 -4.99 -10.30 26.90
C LEU A 497 -6.30 -10.91 27.41
N ALA A 498 -6.58 -12.19 27.09
CA ALA A 498 -7.73 -12.90 27.66
C ALA A 498 -7.58 -13.09 29.18
N LEU A 499 -6.40 -13.48 29.68
CA LEU A 499 -6.09 -13.54 31.13
C LEU A 499 -6.28 -12.18 31.82
N ARG A 500 -5.95 -11.08 31.13
CA ARG A 500 -6.19 -9.69 31.57
C ARG A 500 -7.67 -9.26 31.48
N GLY A 501 -8.58 -10.16 31.09
CA GLY A 501 -10.02 -9.92 31.04
C GLY A 501 -10.54 -9.27 29.76
N ASN A 502 -9.75 -9.19 28.69
CA ASN A 502 -10.17 -8.56 27.44
C ASN A 502 -11.21 -9.43 26.69
N GLN A 503 -12.46 -8.96 26.65
CA GLN A 503 -13.58 -9.70 26.08
C GLN A 503 -13.39 -10.06 24.60
N THR A 504 -12.86 -9.17 23.76
CA THR A 504 -12.59 -9.45 22.34
C THR A 504 -11.67 -10.67 22.17
N MET A 505 -10.67 -10.81 23.04
CA MET A 505 -9.72 -11.92 22.97
C MET A 505 -10.34 -13.22 23.48
N VAL A 506 -11.17 -13.15 24.52
CA VAL A 506 -12.00 -14.28 24.97
C VAL A 506 -12.92 -14.79 23.85
N GLU A 507 -13.66 -13.89 23.19
CA GLU A 507 -14.51 -14.20 22.03
C GLU A 507 -13.72 -14.89 20.92
N ILE A 508 -12.54 -14.38 20.59
CA ILE A 508 -11.70 -14.92 19.52
C ILE A 508 -11.12 -16.29 19.86
N LEU A 509 -10.71 -16.52 21.11
CA LEU A 509 -10.26 -17.83 21.56
C LEU A 509 -11.40 -18.86 21.51
N CYS A 510 -12.62 -18.48 21.91
CA CYS A 510 -13.82 -19.31 21.71
C CYS A 510 -14.08 -19.61 20.23
N LEU A 511 -13.98 -18.62 19.34
CA LEU A 511 -14.14 -18.82 17.88
C LEU A 511 -13.03 -19.68 17.26
N MET A 512 -11.79 -19.63 17.78
CA MET A 512 -10.70 -20.51 17.34
C MET A 512 -10.98 -21.98 17.68
N LEU A 513 -11.53 -22.24 18.86
CA LEU A 513 -11.98 -23.58 19.26
C LEU A 513 -13.21 -24.02 18.44
N GLU A 514 -14.19 -23.15 18.25
CA GLU A 514 -15.43 -23.45 17.51
C GLU A 514 -15.16 -23.82 16.04
N TYR A 515 -14.38 -23.01 15.32
CA TYR A 515 -14.04 -23.27 13.91
C TYR A 515 -12.92 -24.31 13.72
N ASN A 516 -12.45 -24.94 14.80
CA ASN A 516 -11.34 -25.88 14.84
C ASN A 516 -10.13 -25.33 14.05
N ILE A 517 -9.70 -24.12 14.41
CA ILE A 517 -8.56 -23.41 13.79
C ILE A 517 -7.23 -24.03 14.18
N ILE A 518 -7.18 -24.59 15.40
CA ILE A 518 -5.97 -25.13 16.03
C ILE A 518 -6.13 -26.64 16.14
N GLU A 519 -5.31 -27.38 15.40
CA GLU A 519 -5.37 -28.85 15.34
C GLU A 519 -4.64 -29.53 16.52
N ASN A 520 -3.69 -28.83 17.16
CA ASN A 520 -2.96 -29.36 18.31
C ASN A 520 -3.81 -29.33 19.59
N LYS A 521 -4.08 -30.51 20.16
CA LYS A 521 -4.84 -30.67 21.40
C LYS A 521 -4.20 -30.00 22.61
N ASP A 522 -2.88 -29.99 22.71
CA ASP A 522 -2.19 -29.37 23.86
C ASP A 522 -2.40 -27.85 23.85
N THR A 523 -2.35 -27.26 22.66
CA THR A 523 -2.66 -25.84 22.44
C THR A 523 -4.14 -25.53 22.65
N GLN A 524 -5.06 -26.44 22.27
CA GLN A 524 -6.48 -26.30 22.64
C GLN A 524 -6.68 -26.30 24.16
N LEU A 525 -6.04 -27.23 24.89
CA LEU A 525 -6.13 -27.32 26.35
C LEU A 525 -5.56 -26.08 27.06
N GLN A 526 -4.45 -25.53 26.55
CA GLN A 526 -3.90 -24.26 27.04
C GLN A 526 -4.89 -23.09 26.88
N ILE A 527 -5.61 -23.03 25.76
CA ILE A 527 -6.66 -22.01 25.53
C ILE A 527 -7.86 -22.24 26.45
N ILE A 528 -8.30 -23.48 26.63
CA ILE A 528 -9.40 -23.84 27.54
C ILE A 528 -9.07 -23.40 28.97
N SER A 529 -7.89 -23.76 29.48
CA SER A 529 -7.41 -23.34 30.80
C SER A 529 -7.29 -21.81 30.92
N THR A 530 -6.90 -21.12 29.84
CA THR A 530 -6.87 -19.65 29.77
C THR A 530 -8.26 -19.02 29.89
N LEU A 531 -9.26 -19.61 29.23
CA LEU A 531 -10.66 -19.16 29.31
C LEU A 531 -11.25 -19.42 30.70
N GLU A 532 -11.12 -20.64 31.21
CA GLU A 532 -11.58 -21.09 32.54
C GLU A 532 -10.99 -20.26 33.68
N SER A 533 -9.77 -19.75 33.52
CA SER A 533 -9.10 -18.86 34.49
C SER A 533 -9.77 -17.49 34.67
N THR A 534 -10.80 -17.15 33.88
CA THR A 534 -11.51 -15.87 33.99
C THR A 534 -13.03 -16.03 34.06
N GLY A 535 -13.70 -15.26 34.91
CA GLY A 535 -15.18 -15.30 35.05
C GLY A 535 -15.97 -14.80 33.83
N VAL A 536 -15.30 -14.29 32.79
CA VAL A 536 -15.90 -14.02 31.47
C VAL A 536 -15.63 -15.22 30.55
N GLY A 537 -14.38 -15.65 30.43
CA GLY A 537 -13.97 -16.78 29.60
C GLY A 537 -14.68 -18.09 29.94
N LEU A 538 -14.80 -18.41 31.24
CA LEU A 538 -15.54 -19.59 31.71
C LEU A 538 -16.97 -19.61 31.17
N ARG A 539 -17.75 -18.53 31.37
CA ARG A 539 -19.15 -18.44 30.91
C ARG A 539 -19.28 -18.52 29.39
N MET A 540 -18.34 -17.95 28.65
CA MET A 540 -18.35 -17.99 27.18
C MET A 540 -17.91 -19.36 26.65
N TYR A 541 -17.04 -20.06 27.38
CA TYR A 541 -16.62 -21.44 27.09
C TYR A 541 -17.71 -22.46 27.45
N GLU A 542 -18.44 -22.27 28.54
CA GLU A 542 -19.65 -23.03 28.89
C GLU A 542 -20.71 -22.89 27.78
N GLN A 543 -21.00 -21.66 27.34
CA GLN A 543 -21.90 -21.41 26.21
C GLN A 543 -21.41 -22.04 24.89
N LEU A 544 -20.10 -22.09 24.63
CA LEU A 544 -19.55 -22.83 23.49
C LEU A 544 -19.75 -24.34 23.65
N CYS A 545 -19.50 -24.90 24.84
CA CYS A 545 -19.68 -26.32 25.14
C CYS A 545 -21.15 -26.75 25.01
N ASP A 546 -22.09 -25.93 25.48
CA ASP A 546 -23.52 -26.18 25.36
C ASP A 546 -23.98 -26.11 23.90
N ARG A 547 -23.60 -25.06 23.13
CA ARG A 547 -23.89 -24.99 21.67
C ARG A 547 -23.29 -26.17 20.90
N GLN A 548 -22.09 -26.62 21.26
CA GLN A 548 -21.52 -27.84 20.68
C GLN A 548 -22.29 -29.11 21.08
N ARG A 549 -22.85 -29.18 22.29
CA ARG A 549 -23.68 -30.31 22.75
C ARG A 549 -25.01 -30.33 22.02
N GLU A 550 -25.66 -29.18 21.86
CA GLU A 550 -26.88 -29.01 21.07
C GLU A 550 -26.66 -29.39 19.61
N LEU A 551 -25.57 -28.93 18.98
CA LEU A 551 -25.23 -29.29 17.60
C LEU A 551 -24.98 -30.81 17.45
N LYS A 552 -24.22 -31.42 18.36
CA LYS A 552 -23.99 -32.88 18.38
C LYS A 552 -25.29 -33.64 18.62
N GLU A 553 -26.21 -33.12 19.44
CA GLU A 553 -27.51 -33.74 19.64
C GLU A 553 -28.43 -33.56 18.43
N LEU A 554 -28.44 -32.42 17.77
CA LEU A 554 -29.17 -32.19 16.51
C LEU A 554 -28.66 -33.13 15.41
N GLN A 555 -27.35 -33.30 15.29
CA GLN A 555 -26.72 -34.28 14.41
C GLN A 555 -27.11 -35.72 14.77
N ARG A 556 -27.19 -36.07 16.07
CA ARG A 556 -27.72 -37.37 16.52
C ARG A 556 -29.22 -37.54 16.23
N LYS A 557 -29.99 -36.45 16.27
CA LYS A 557 -31.42 -36.36 15.92
C LYS A 557 -31.66 -36.18 14.41
N GLY A 558 -30.70 -36.52 13.55
CA GLY A 558 -30.87 -36.57 12.09
C GLY A 558 -30.85 -35.23 11.36
N GLY A 559 -30.51 -34.13 12.04
CA GLY A 559 -30.39 -32.80 11.46
C GLY A 559 -31.58 -31.86 11.68
N PRO A 560 -31.52 -30.63 11.12
CA PRO A 560 -32.63 -29.69 11.17
C PRO A 560 -33.79 -30.14 10.27
N THR A 561 -35.03 -29.94 10.72
CA THR A 561 -36.24 -30.23 9.92
C THR A 561 -36.54 -29.18 8.86
N ARG A 562 -35.99 -27.95 9.02
CA ARG A 562 -36.14 -26.84 8.07
C ARG A 562 -34.80 -26.17 7.78
N LEU A 563 -34.56 -25.82 6.52
CA LEU A 563 -33.33 -25.16 6.07
C LEU A 563 -33.64 -24.15 4.96
N THR A 564 -32.99 -22.99 5.00
CA THR A 564 -33.06 -21.95 3.97
C THR A 564 -31.64 -21.49 3.65
N LEU A 565 -31.27 -21.40 2.38
CA LEU A 565 -29.95 -20.89 1.96
C LEU A 565 -30.00 -19.40 1.60
N PRO A 566 -28.92 -18.62 1.82
CA PRO A 566 -28.84 -17.23 1.38
C PRO A 566 -28.86 -17.10 -0.16
N SER A 567 -29.43 -16.02 -0.69
CA SER A 567 -29.57 -15.75 -2.14
C SER A 567 -28.27 -15.80 -2.97
N LYS A 568 -27.10 -15.69 -2.33
CA LYS A 568 -25.80 -15.80 -3.02
C LYS A 568 -25.29 -17.24 -3.16
N SER A 569 -25.97 -18.22 -2.57
CA SER A 569 -25.56 -19.63 -2.61
C SER A 569 -25.64 -20.25 -4.00
N THR A 570 -24.74 -21.19 -4.24
CA THR A 570 -24.53 -21.94 -5.48
C THR A 570 -24.63 -23.45 -5.24
N ASP A 571 -24.61 -24.24 -6.32
CA ASP A 571 -24.59 -25.71 -6.26
C ASP A 571 -23.43 -26.24 -5.38
N ALA A 572 -22.27 -25.58 -5.44
CA ALA A 572 -21.08 -25.92 -4.64
C ALA A 572 -21.22 -25.56 -3.14
N ASP A 573 -22.15 -24.67 -2.79
CA ASP A 573 -22.47 -24.36 -1.39
C ASP A 573 -23.43 -25.40 -0.82
N LEU A 574 -24.47 -25.77 -1.57
CA LEU A 574 -25.40 -26.83 -1.17
C LEU A 574 -24.68 -28.19 -1.09
N ALA A 575 -23.84 -28.53 -2.08
CA ALA A 575 -23.06 -29.76 -2.06
C ALA A 575 -22.15 -29.85 -0.83
N ARG A 576 -21.42 -28.77 -0.50
CA ARG A 576 -20.59 -28.72 0.72
C ARG A 576 -21.42 -28.85 1.99
N LEU A 577 -22.54 -28.11 2.09
CA LEU A 577 -23.43 -28.15 3.24
C LEU A 577 -23.99 -29.55 3.48
N LEU A 578 -24.54 -30.19 2.45
CA LEU A 578 -25.10 -31.55 2.58
C LEU A 578 -24.02 -32.63 2.77
N SER A 579 -22.80 -32.41 2.28
CA SER A 579 -21.67 -33.33 2.50
C SER A 579 -21.15 -33.38 3.95
N SER A 580 -21.41 -32.36 4.78
CA SER A 580 -20.99 -32.36 6.19
C SER A 580 -21.84 -33.26 7.10
N GLY A 581 -22.95 -33.79 6.58
CA GLY A 581 -23.70 -34.89 7.18
C GLY A 581 -24.83 -34.48 8.13
N SER A 582 -25.73 -35.44 8.37
CA SER A 582 -26.96 -35.34 9.16
C SER A 582 -27.94 -34.24 8.71
N PHE A 583 -28.59 -34.52 7.57
CA PHE A 583 -29.80 -33.84 7.08
C PHE A 583 -30.92 -34.85 6.76
N GLY A 584 -30.87 -36.05 7.36
CA GLY A 584 -31.82 -37.13 7.10
C GLY A 584 -33.25 -36.80 7.49
N ASN A 585 -33.45 -35.90 8.45
CA ASN A 585 -34.75 -35.43 8.92
C ASN A 585 -35.17 -34.07 8.32
N LEU A 586 -34.49 -33.60 7.27
CA LEU A 586 -34.82 -32.33 6.60
C LEU A 586 -36.12 -32.46 5.79
N GLU A 587 -37.21 -31.87 6.29
CA GLU A 587 -38.53 -31.92 5.65
C GLU A 587 -38.82 -30.71 4.75
N ASN A 588 -38.26 -29.54 5.06
CA ASN A 588 -38.49 -28.30 4.32
C ASN A 588 -37.16 -27.65 3.89
N LEU A 589 -36.92 -27.53 2.59
CA LEU A 589 -35.74 -26.84 2.03
C LEU A 589 -36.15 -25.66 1.14
N SER A 590 -35.62 -24.47 1.42
CA SER A 590 -35.81 -23.28 0.61
C SER A 590 -34.50 -22.81 -0.03
N LEU A 591 -34.49 -22.83 -1.37
CA LEU A 591 -33.45 -22.35 -2.27
C LEU A 591 -33.93 -21.13 -3.08
N ALA A 592 -35.02 -20.48 -2.66
CA ALA A 592 -35.57 -19.32 -3.35
C ALA A 592 -34.55 -18.16 -3.49
N PHE A 593 -34.53 -17.55 -4.67
CA PHE A 593 -33.60 -16.48 -5.06
C PHE A 593 -32.12 -16.87 -4.97
N THR A 594 -31.77 -18.16 -5.08
CA THR A 594 -30.37 -18.62 -5.07
C THR A 594 -29.84 -18.94 -6.47
N ASN A 595 -28.51 -18.88 -6.64
CA ASN A 595 -27.81 -19.19 -7.89
C ASN A 595 -27.60 -20.70 -8.09
N VAL A 596 -28.56 -21.53 -7.67
CA VAL A 596 -28.53 -22.99 -7.91
C VAL A 596 -29.04 -23.33 -9.31
N THR A 597 -28.53 -24.42 -9.85
CA THR A 597 -28.90 -24.97 -11.16
C THR A 597 -29.44 -26.40 -11.00
N SER A 598 -29.85 -27.03 -12.10
CA SER A 598 -30.18 -28.47 -12.12
C SER A 598 -29.07 -29.38 -11.56
N ALA A 599 -27.80 -28.95 -11.52
CA ALA A 599 -26.71 -29.73 -10.96
C ALA A 599 -26.86 -29.98 -9.44
N CYS A 600 -27.64 -29.16 -8.72
CA CYS A 600 -27.92 -29.41 -7.31
C CYS A 600 -28.83 -30.64 -7.07
N ALA A 601 -29.53 -31.14 -8.10
CA ALA A 601 -30.46 -32.26 -7.99
C ALA A 601 -29.80 -33.53 -7.41
N GLU A 602 -28.55 -33.84 -7.80
CA GLU A 602 -27.78 -34.98 -7.25
C GLU A 602 -27.57 -34.92 -5.73
N GLN A 603 -27.67 -33.72 -5.13
CA GLN A 603 -27.55 -33.52 -3.69
C GLN A 603 -28.93 -33.49 -3.03
N LEU A 604 -29.95 -32.95 -3.71
CA LEU A 604 -31.35 -32.94 -3.26
C LEU A 604 -31.93 -34.35 -3.11
N ILE A 605 -31.63 -35.28 -4.04
CA ILE A 605 -32.11 -36.67 -3.97
C ILE A 605 -31.56 -37.47 -2.78
N LYS A 606 -30.58 -36.93 -2.05
CA LYS A 606 -29.99 -37.51 -0.83
C LYS A 606 -30.77 -37.15 0.45
N LEU A 607 -31.92 -36.47 0.33
CA LEU A 607 -32.77 -36.00 1.43
C LEU A 607 -34.05 -36.85 1.53
N PRO A 608 -34.02 -38.02 2.21
CA PRO A 608 -35.11 -39.01 2.15
C PRO A 608 -36.43 -38.54 2.79
N SER A 609 -36.37 -37.56 3.69
CA SER A 609 -37.54 -37.02 4.40
C SER A 609 -38.11 -35.74 3.79
N LEU A 610 -37.61 -35.29 2.62
CA LEU A 610 -37.97 -33.99 2.06
C LEU A 610 -39.43 -33.97 1.57
N LYS A 611 -40.25 -33.12 2.20
CA LYS A 611 -41.69 -32.93 1.89
C LYS A 611 -41.96 -31.60 1.19
N GLN A 612 -41.14 -30.58 1.41
CA GLN A 612 -41.32 -29.26 0.80
C GLN A 612 -40.01 -28.73 0.21
N LEU A 613 -40.05 -28.37 -1.07
CA LEU A 613 -38.91 -27.82 -1.79
C LEU A 613 -39.32 -26.52 -2.51
N ASN A 614 -38.60 -25.43 -2.23
CA ASN A 614 -38.85 -24.12 -2.83
C ASN A 614 -37.66 -23.69 -3.70
N LEU A 615 -37.87 -23.63 -5.02
CA LEU A 615 -36.89 -23.28 -6.05
C LEU A 615 -37.24 -21.96 -6.77
N TRP A 616 -38.07 -21.10 -6.17
CA TRP A 616 -38.51 -19.83 -6.76
C TRP A 616 -37.33 -18.97 -7.22
N SER A 617 -37.34 -18.51 -8.47
CA SER A 617 -36.31 -17.64 -9.04
C SER A 617 -34.90 -18.26 -8.94
N THR A 618 -34.77 -19.49 -9.44
CA THR A 618 -33.49 -20.23 -9.56
C THR A 618 -33.25 -20.69 -11.00
N GLN A 619 -32.03 -21.10 -11.33
CA GLN A 619 -31.68 -21.63 -12.66
C GLN A 619 -31.93 -23.15 -12.77
N PHE A 620 -32.95 -23.66 -12.07
CA PHE A 620 -33.31 -25.06 -12.05
C PHE A 620 -34.22 -25.41 -13.23
N GLY A 621 -33.97 -26.54 -13.90
CA GLY A 621 -34.67 -26.91 -15.14
C GLY A 621 -34.89 -28.43 -15.30
N ASP A 622 -35.52 -28.80 -16.41
CA ASP A 622 -36.12 -30.12 -16.67
C ASP A 622 -35.28 -31.35 -16.31
N ALA A 623 -33.97 -31.31 -16.60
CA ALA A 623 -33.05 -32.41 -16.29
C ALA A 623 -32.91 -32.66 -14.77
N GLY A 624 -32.89 -31.58 -13.98
CA GLY A 624 -32.91 -31.68 -12.52
C GLY A 624 -34.28 -32.12 -12.01
N LEU A 625 -35.36 -31.60 -12.61
CA LEU A 625 -36.73 -31.90 -12.20
C LEU A 625 -37.09 -33.39 -12.37
N ARG A 626 -36.60 -34.01 -13.44
CA ARG A 626 -36.70 -35.46 -13.68
C ARG A 626 -35.99 -36.30 -12.61
N LEU A 627 -34.76 -35.91 -12.23
CA LEU A 627 -34.04 -36.56 -11.12
C LEU A 627 -34.80 -36.44 -9.79
N LEU A 628 -35.48 -35.32 -9.54
CA LEU A 628 -36.34 -35.18 -8.35
C LEU A 628 -37.56 -36.11 -8.44
N SER A 629 -38.19 -36.27 -9.60
CA SER A 629 -39.40 -37.09 -9.75
C SER A 629 -39.15 -38.60 -9.79
N GLU A 630 -37.92 -39.03 -10.06
CA GLU A 630 -37.49 -40.43 -9.96
C GLU A 630 -37.13 -40.84 -8.52
N HIS A 631 -36.73 -39.90 -7.65
CA HIS A 631 -36.19 -40.20 -6.32
C HIS A 631 -36.96 -39.63 -5.12
N LEU A 632 -37.57 -38.44 -5.21
CA LEU A 632 -38.25 -37.77 -4.08
C LEU A 632 -39.73 -38.14 -3.97
N ALA A 633 -40.03 -39.43 -3.88
CA ALA A 633 -41.39 -39.97 -3.80
C ALA A 633 -42.20 -39.48 -2.56
N CYS A 634 -41.58 -38.78 -1.60
CA CYS A 634 -42.22 -38.20 -0.42
C CYS A 634 -42.59 -36.71 -0.56
N LEU A 635 -42.26 -36.05 -1.67
CA LEU A 635 -42.43 -34.60 -1.83
C LEU A 635 -43.91 -34.21 -1.97
N GLN A 636 -44.36 -33.25 -1.16
CA GLN A 636 -45.76 -32.81 -1.05
C GLN A 636 -45.99 -31.39 -1.56
N VAL A 637 -44.99 -30.51 -1.44
CA VAL A 637 -45.04 -29.11 -1.88
C VAL A 637 -43.81 -28.81 -2.72
N LEU A 638 -44.03 -28.35 -3.95
CA LEU A 638 -42.96 -27.96 -4.86
C LEU A 638 -43.26 -26.57 -5.46
N ASN A 639 -42.33 -25.63 -5.31
CA ASN A 639 -42.44 -24.30 -5.92
C ASN A 639 -41.37 -24.12 -6.99
N LEU A 640 -41.81 -23.98 -8.25
CA LEU A 640 -41.01 -23.76 -9.46
C LEU A 640 -41.23 -22.35 -10.05
N CYS A 641 -41.81 -21.42 -9.29
CA CYS A 641 -42.09 -20.06 -9.75
C CYS A 641 -40.84 -19.39 -10.35
N GLU A 642 -40.96 -18.73 -11.50
CA GLU A 642 -39.82 -18.08 -12.20
C GLU A 642 -38.60 -19.01 -12.43
N THR A 643 -38.84 -20.28 -12.78
CA THR A 643 -37.76 -21.22 -13.19
C THR A 643 -37.81 -21.48 -14.71
N PRO A 644 -36.66 -21.78 -15.37
CA PRO A 644 -36.61 -22.07 -16.80
C PRO A 644 -37.23 -23.42 -17.23
N VAL A 645 -37.96 -24.09 -16.33
CA VAL A 645 -38.66 -25.37 -16.55
C VAL A 645 -39.69 -25.28 -17.69
N THR A 646 -39.81 -26.36 -18.46
CA THR A 646 -40.77 -26.57 -19.56
C THR A 646 -41.68 -27.76 -19.32
N ASP A 647 -42.71 -27.91 -20.15
CA ASP A 647 -43.54 -29.12 -20.25
C ASP A 647 -42.76 -30.45 -20.18
N ALA A 648 -41.58 -30.54 -20.82
CA ALA A 648 -40.76 -31.75 -20.84
C ALA A 648 -40.12 -32.10 -19.48
N GLY A 649 -40.02 -31.11 -18.58
CA GLY A 649 -39.72 -31.28 -17.16
C GLY A 649 -40.98 -31.53 -16.33
N LEU A 650 -42.03 -30.74 -16.56
CA LEU A 650 -43.27 -30.82 -15.77
C LEU A 650 -43.96 -32.18 -15.93
N LEU A 651 -44.03 -32.74 -17.15
CA LEU A 651 -44.56 -34.09 -17.41
C LEU A 651 -43.85 -35.19 -16.60
N ALA A 652 -42.57 -35.00 -16.24
CA ALA A 652 -41.86 -35.96 -15.40
C ALA A 652 -42.39 -35.99 -13.95
N LEU A 653 -43.08 -34.95 -13.48
CA LEU A 653 -43.73 -34.91 -12.16
C LEU A 653 -44.94 -35.85 -12.06
N SER A 654 -45.45 -36.39 -13.17
CA SER A 654 -46.60 -37.31 -13.18
C SER A 654 -46.39 -38.63 -12.40
N SER A 655 -45.15 -38.97 -12.04
CA SER A 655 -44.81 -40.05 -11.10
C SER A 655 -45.10 -39.70 -9.62
N MET A 656 -45.05 -38.42 -9.27
CA MET A 656 -44.99 -37.91 -7.89
C MET A 656 -46.38 -37.80 -7.24
N LYS A 657 -47.04 -38.94 -7.07
CA LYS A 657 -48.41 -39.05 -6.52
C LYS A 657 -48.59 -38.49 -5.10
N SER A 658 -47.52 -38.10 -4.43
CA SER A 658 -47.47 -37.43 -3.12
C SER A 658 -47.62 -35.91 -3.18
N LEU A 659 -47.50 -35.28 -4.36
CA LEU A 659 -47.66 -33.84 -4.52
C LEU A 659 -49.11 -33.40 -4.22
N CYS A 660 -49.23 -32.49 -3.25
CA CYS A 660 -50.47 -31.84 -2.83
C CYS A 660 -50.52 -30.38 -3.28
N SER A 661 -49.36 -29.72 -3.44
CA SER A 661 -49.25 -28.34 -3.94
C SER A 661 -48.09 -28.19 -4.91
N LEU A 662 -48.35 -27.50 -6.03
CA LEU A 662 -47.39 -27.29 -7.11
C LEU A 662 -47.56 -25.87 -7.68
N ASN A 663 -46.57 -25.01 -7.49
CA ASN A 663 -46.53 -23.68 -8.08
C ASN A 663 -45.63 -23.69 -9.33
N MET A 664 -46.22 -23.36 -10.49
CA MET A 664 -45.61 -23.31 -11.83
C MET A 664 -45.72 -21.90 -12.44
N ASN A 665 -45.99 -20.90 -11.61
CA ASN A 665 -46.16 -19.50 -12.00
C ASN A 665 -44.92 -18.99 -12.79
N SER A 666 -45.15 -18.30 -13.91
CA SER A 666 -44.09 -17.78 -14.77
C SER A 666 -43.08 -18.85 -15.29
N THR A 667 -43.52 -20.10 -15.48
CA THR A 667 -42.76 -21.17 -16.17
C THR A 667 -43.26 -21.37 -17.61
N LYS A 668 -42.60 -22.24 -18.39
CA LYS A 668 -43.00 -22.55 -19.78
C LYS A 668 -43.95 -23.74 -19.84
N LEU A 669 -45.12 -23.56 -19.22
CA LEU A 669 -46.22 -24.53 -19.17
C LEU A 669 -47.28 -24.22 -20.25
N THR A 670 -47.64 -25.25 -21.03
CA THR A 670 -48.77 -25.21 -21.98
C THR A 670 -50.08 -25.72 -21.37
N ALA A 671 -51.21 -25.31 -21.95
CA ALA A 671 -52.54 -25.73 -21.51
C ALA A 671 -52.78 -27.25 -21.62
N ASP A 672 -52.30 -27.88 -22.70
CA ASP A 672 -52.39 -29.34 -22.90
C ASP A 672 -51.65 -30.09 -21.77
N THR A 673 -50.42 -29.66 -21.46
CA THR A 673 -49.60 -30.25 -20.40
C THR A 673 -50.21 -30.07 -19.01
N TYR A 674 -50.90 -28.94 -18.76
CA TYR A 674 -51.59 -28.70 -17.50
C TYR A 674 -52.73 -29.69 -17.24
N GLU A 675 -53.63 -29.91 -18.21
CA GLU A 675 -54.72 -30.89 -18.07
C GLU A 675 -54.17 -32.33 -17.96
N ASP A 676 -53.11 -32.64 -18.72
CA ASP A 676 -52.45 -33.95 -18.70
C ASP A 676 -51.78 -34.24 -17.34
N LEU A 677 -51.24 -33.22 -16.64
CA LEU A 677 -50.73 -33.32 -15.26
C LEU A 677 -51.83 -33.45 -14.22
N LYS A 678 -52.88 -32.63 -14.35
CA LYS A 678 -54.08 -32.62 -13.50
C LYS A 678 -54.82 -33.97 -13.53
N ALA A 679 -54.82 -34.65 -14.68
CA ALA A 679 -55.32 -36.02 -14.81
C ALA A 679 -54.43 -37.08 -14.13
N LYS A 680 -53.11 -36.85 -14.05
CA LYS A 680 -52.13 -37.82 -13.53
C LYS A 680 -51.79 -37.66 -12.03
N LEU A 681 -52.07 -36.49 -11.45
CA LEU A 681 -51.80 -36.14 -10.05
C LEU A 681 -53.10 -35.95 -9.22
N PRO A 682 -53.82 -37.03 -8.87
CA PRO A 682 -55.15 -36.94 -8.25
C PRO A 682 -55.17 -36.40 -6.80
N ASN A 683 -54.01 -36.22 -6.17
CA ASN A 683 -53.89 -35.66 -4.82
C ASN A 683 -53.60 -34.14 -4.82
N LEU A 684 -53.42 -33.54 -6.00
CA LEU A 684 -53.00 -32.16 -6.16
C LEU A 684 -54.17 -31.20 -5.91
N LYS A 685 -54.02 -30.27 -4.96
CA LYS A 685 -55.07 -29.36 -4.48
C LYS A 685 -54.76 -27.91 -4.81
N ASP A 686 -53.55 -27.47 -4.47
CA ASP A 686 -53.15 -26.07 -4.54
C ASP A 686 -52.17 -25.88 -5.72
N VAL A 687 -52.69 -25.42 -6.86
CA VAL A 687 -51.91 -25.22 -8.09
C VAL A 687 -51.95 -23.76 -8.52
N ASP A 688 -50.77 -23.19 -8.80
CA ASP A 688 -50.63 -21.85 -9.37
C ASP A 688 -49.97 -21.93 -10.75
N VAL A 689 -50.69 -21.46 -11.77
CA VAL A 689 -50.28 -21.42 -13.18
C VAL A 689 -50.26 -20.00 -13.75
N ARG A 690 -50.40 -18.97 -12.90
CA ARG A 690 -50.45 -17.57 -13.35
C ARG A 690 -49.22 -17.20 -14.17
N TYR A 691 -49.43 -16.39 -15.20
CA TYR A 691 -48.39 -15.98 -16.17
C TYR A 691 -47.73 -17.15 -16.91
N THR A 692 -48.48 -18.23 -17.15
CA THR A 692 -48.16 -19.28 -18.14
C THR A 692 -49.20 -19.29 -19.26
N GLU A 693 -49.10 -20.19 -20.24
CA GLU A 693 -50.12 -20.34 -21.30
C GLU A 693 -51.40 -21.04 -20.77
N ALA A 694 -51.33 -21.66 -19.59
CA ALA A 694 -52.44 -22.37 -18.94
C ALA A 694 -53.28 -21.48 -17.99
N TRP A 695 -53.24 -20.15 -18.13
CA TRP A 695 -53.95 -19.18 -17.27
C TRP A 695 -54.93 -18.29 -18.05
#